data_AF-A0AAD2HRD6-F1
#
_entry.id   AF-A0AAD2HRD6-F1
#
_cell.length_a   1.000
_cell.length_b   1.000
_cell.length_c   1.000
_cell.angle_alpha   90.00
_cell.angle_beta   90.00
_cell.angle_gamma   90.00
#
_symmetry.space_group_name_H-M   'P 1'
#
loop_
_entity.id
_entity.type
_entity.pdbx_description
1 polymer ?
#
loop_
_entity_poly.entity_id
_entity_poly.type
_entity_poly.pdbx_seq_one_letter_code
_entity_poly.pdbx_strand_id
1 'polypeptide(L)'
;MENQSKVSSLFRRIHGWSWQAFPIGMGTGAVYVSLSGLEAQTPALVTLQVVFYFINMALFLLNTSTLLAQAIVFPRQAWRLVQDPVKGIFVPLVVLSFATIIIGTINYAVPPKHIGPELIYVLFWVYTVFALLTCFPMMMIWFNKPHDLNHFTPAYAFLVFPLMLVGVVSFNVLNVMANDDPRALGVLFVGYFFQGLGFFMTFIYICIYVIRVMTTGFLDGHQANGAFVACGPPGFTALALLNLGRHAKDLLPQFNLVSPQAGEIWYAVSIMSALMLYGLAVFLFVFGVLPYWFKVHKHLNEILGCWALTFPNVGWINTTKSLGKLLNVPGLLTLHACLTVVIVITWAVLIVLTAIAFWKGLIFYSKPDDVLKDSASTASTEIEKHEPASPLAIDQERHSHQSGAYNHQKLFPMFSFRPQCARPLQQLCLRRNIAFSSPRFASPQDAASEDALEQAERVEAQAARPTQDSDSKLEDISTQLSTYRGFLKAMDKYRVAQPNNYISGETRAPFPMNYSFKPPNPISDAVKTQMYEQYMLDPRRNNIRVLSQRFHVSLKRVDAILRLKGLEAAFVKEKPLQTGFQWGMEMLLGVRDGPGVQFSNVHAADLLEEKENRDAERQRFQRQYWESAYDDGKEPILPAALQHAKLLAERSAAESLANKSNPRLMPRFPDTATIKSPREPVQKVTRPGRMPIHFVDIGGKFIDIKERERRIKAGGRRHGVNARRSHLKVLSGSIMGRTPSERGLRAGIKRREAAVAAGSAALATQPPSSATMSPALLSEVPAVVEAPSDPKVEAAARAAPYYNARLDPANYLEGPLSENPATRLRQLLARPGIVTAPGICDGISARAAVEAGFECLYQSGAATTASRLGQPDLAIATLNDFVGAAEMVCSLSPTTPVIADADTGFGGPANVARTVTKYARAGVAGLHIEDQVQTKRCGHLLGKQVVSREEFVTRIRAAVIARDMIPGGSDFVIIGRTDSAQVLGMDEAIERLKLAADAGADVCFIEGVKTKQLLERTVRLLAPKPVLVNVISGGLTPSFTSKEAEATGAKIIIFSLASCVPMMHAVRAAMKSLKETGTDFACAQGMGPREFFEVMGLEEVMTIDSKAGGSAFDSI
;
A
#
# COMPACT_ATOMS: atom_id res chain seq x y z
N MET A 1 17.04 34.50 -46.35
CA MET A 1 15.71 34.72 -45.71
C MET A 1 15.19 33.36 -45.28
N GLU A 2 13.91 33.23 -44.94
CA GLU A 2 13.17 31.96 -44.82
C GLU A 2 13.56 31.02 -43.64
N ASN A 3 12.62 30.43 -42.91
CA ASN A 3 11.25 30.87 -42.68
C ASN A 3 10.77 30.44 -41.28
N GLN A 4 11.39 30.97 -40.21
CA GLN A 4 10.88 30.76 -38.85
C GLN A 4 9.46 31.32 -38.74
N SER A 5 8.46 30.43 -38.67
CA SER A 5 7.06 30.77 -38.53
C SER A 5 6.83 31.45 -37.18
N LYS A 6 6.70 32.78 -37.21
CA LYS A 6 6.45 33.61 -36.02
C LYS A 6 5.08 33.30 -35.41
N VAL A 7 5.00 32.27 -34.58
CA VAL A 7 3.84 31.97 -33.75
C VAL A 7 3.47 33.24 -32.99
N SER A 8 2.27 33.77 -33.24
CA SER A 8 1.89 35.06 -32.68
C SER A 8 1.88 35.01 -31.15
N SER A 9 2.21 36.13 -30.51
CA SER A 9 2.21 36.21 -29.04
C SER A 9 0.81 35.90 -28.45
N LEU A 10 -0.26 36.11 -29.25
CA LEU A 10 -1.62 35.72 -28.91
C LEU A 10 -1.80 34.21 -28.89
N PHE A 11 -1.37 33.48 -29.94
CA PHE A 11 -1.43 32.00 -29.94
C PHE A 11 -0.63 31.39 -28.78
N ARG A 12 0.53 31.97 -28.43
CA ARG A 12 1.34 31.54 -27.26
C ARG A 12 0.67 31.81 -25.91
N ARG A 13 -0.18 32.84 -25.80
CA ARG A 13 -1.02 33.06 -24.60
C ARG A 13 -2.22 32.12 -24.55
N ILE A 14 -2.88 31.86 -25.69
CA ILE A 14 -4.01 30.92 -25.78
C ILE A 14 -3.54 29.49 -25.46
N HIS A 15 -2.44 29.03 -26.06
CA HIS A 15 -1.87 27.69 -25.82
C HIS A 15 -1.29 27.52 -24.39
N GLY A 16 -0.76 28.60 -23.81
CA GLY A 16 -0.26 28.64 -22.44
C GLY A 16 -1.32 28.81 -21.35
N TRP A 17 -2.58 29.10 -21.70
CA TRP A 17 -3.66 29.28 -20.71
C TRP A 17 -3.99 27.98 -19.98
N SER A 18 -4.45 28.05 -18.72
CA SER A 18 -4.78 26.86 -17.95
C SER A 18 -5.91 27.09 -16.93
N TRP A 19 -6.47 26.00 -16.43
CA TRP A 19 -7.51 25.97 -15.39
C TRP A 19 -7.10 26.67 -14.08
N GLN A 20 -5.79 26.90 -13.85
CA GLN A 20 -5.26 27.67 -12.72
C GLN A 20 -5.60 29.18 -12.79
N ALA A 21 -6.28 29.65 -13.84
CA ALA A 21 -6.82 31.00 -13.91
C ALA A 21 -8.13 31.21 -13.12
N PHE A 22 -8.93 30.16 -12.87
CA PHE A 22 -10.21 30.28 -12.14
C PHE A 22 -10.08 30.74 -10.67
N PRO A 23 -9.04 30.37 -9.90
CA PRO A 23 -8.75 30.95 -8.58
C PRO A 23 -8.73 32.50 -8.53
N ILE A 24 -8.38 33.17 -9.63
CA ILE A 24 -8.36 34.65 -9.72
C ILE A 24 -9.80 35.21 -9.72
N GLY A 25 -10.69 34.59 -10.50
CA GLY A 25 -12.12 34.91 -10.51
C GLY A 25 -12.77 34.58 -9.16
N MET A 26 -12.57 33.36 -8.66
CA MET A 26 -13.08 32.93 -7.35
C MET A 26 -12.59 33.80 -6.18
N GLY A 27 -11.32 34.24 -6.19
CA GLY A 27 -10.78 35.17 -5.21
C GLY A 27 -11.36 36.58 -5.32
N THR A 28 -11.81 36.99 -6.51
CA THR A 28 -12.56 38.23 -6.71
C THR A 28 -14.01 38.09 -6.25
N GLY A 29 -14.62 36.91 -6.46
CA GLY A 29 -15.89 36.52 -5.84
C GLY A 29 -15.84 36.55 -4.31
N ALA A 30 -14.75 36.04 -3.74
CA ALA A 30 -14.50 36.03 -2.30
C ALA A 30 -14.59 37.41 -1.65
N VAL A 31 -14.07 38.45 -2.34
CA VAL A 31 -14.12 39.83 -1.84
C VAL A 31 -15.56 40.31 -1.70
N TYR A 32 -16.38 40.30 -2.77
CA TYR A 32 -17.74 40.83 -2.65
C TYR A 32 -18.66 39.97 -1.78
N VAL A 33 -18.46 38.64 -1.73
CA VAL A 33 -19.22 37.72 -0.85
C VAL A 33 -18.85 37.90 0.63
N SER A 34 -17.68 38.46 0.94
CA SER A 34 -17.29 38.84 2.32
C SER A 34 -17.71 40.28 2.65
N LEU A 35 -17.73 41.18 1.67
CA LEU A 35 -18.17 42.58 1.86
C LEU A 35 -19.69 42.70 2.05
N SER A 36 -20.53 41.91 1.35
CA SER A 36 -21.96 41.75 1.69
C SER A 36 -22.17 41.03 3.03
N GLY A 37 -21.10 40.45 3.59
CA GLY A 37 -21.01 40.01 4.96
C GLY A 37 -21.20 41.15 5.97
N LEU A 38 -20.73 42.37 5.70
CA LEU A 38 -20.69 43.47 6.67
C LEU A 38 -22.10 43.98 7.05
N GLU A 39 -22.27 44.45 8.28
CA GLU A 39 -23.57 44.96 8.76
C GLU A 39 -23.80 46.42 8.38
N ALA A 40 -22.77 47.25 8.44
CA ALA A 40 -22.80 48.65 8.02
C ALA A 40 -22.67 48.76 6.48
N GLN A 41 -23.77 48.51 5.77
CA GLN A 41 -23.84 48.68 4.31
C GLN A 41 -24.05 50.15 3.95
N THR A 42 -22.95 50.85 3.60
CA THR A 42 -23.03 52.20 3.02
C THR A 42 -23.25 52.14 1.50
N PRO A 43 -23.87 53.15 0.86
CA PRO A 43 -24.08 53.14 -0.60
C PRO A 43 -22.79 52.95 -1.40
N ALA A 44 -21.69 53.59 -0.97
CA ALA A 44 -20.37 53.44 -1.60
C ALA A 44 -19.81 52.00 -1.48
N LEU A 45 -20.09 51.32 -0.37
CA LEU A 45 -19.68 49.92 -0.16
C LEU A 45 -20.47 48.97 -1.08
N VAL A 46 -21.75 49.25 -1.32
CA VAL A 46 -22.59 48.52 -2.28
C VAL A 46 -22.13 48.78 -3.71
N THR A 47 -21.80 50.02 -4.09
CA THR A 47 -21.19 50.32 -5.40
C THR A 47 -19.90 49.54 -5.61
N LEU A 48 -19.03 49.49 -4.59
CA LEU A 48 -17.77 48.72 -4.64
C LEU A 48 -18.03 47.21 -4.82
N GLN A 49 -19.00 46.63 -4.09
CA GLN A 49 -19.42 45.24 -4.24
C GLN A 49 -19.90 44.92 -5.67
N VAL A 50 -20.72 45.81 -6.26
CA VAL A 50 -21.23 45.65 -7.63
C VAL A 50 -20.10 45.74 -8.66
N VAL A 51 -19.12 46.63 -8.48
CA VAL A 51 -17.91 46.69 -9.32
C VAL A 51 -17.13 45.36 -9.25
N PHE A 52 -16.89 44.82 -8.05
CA PHE A 52 -16.24 43.52 -7.90
C PHE A 52 -17.03 42.35 -8.52
N TYR A 53 -18.37 42.40 -8.49
CA TYR A 53 -19.24 41.43 -9.17
C TYR A 53 -19.06 41.47 -10.70
N PHE A 54 -19.08 42.64 -11.32
CA PHE A 54 -18.82 42.77 -12.76
C PHE A 54 -17.39 42.38 -13.14
N ILE A 55 -16.38 42.67 -12.31
CA ILE A 55 -15.01 42.22 -12.54
C ILE A 55 -14.92 40.68 -12.49
N ASN A 56 -15.56 40.02 -11.52
CA ASN A 56 -15.59 38.55 -11.47
C ASN A 56 -16.27 37.94 -12.71
N MET A 57 -17.39 38.50 -13.15
CA MET A 57 -18.06 38.05 -14.38
C MET A 57 -17.18 38.26 -15.63
N ALA A 58 -16.46 39.37 -15.74
CA ALA A 58 -15.51 39.61 -16.81
C ALA A 58 -14.32 38.63 -16.79
N LEU A 59 -13.78 38.31 -15.60
CA LEU A 59 -12.72 37.31 -15.42
C LEU A 59 -13.20 35.89 -15.78
N PHE A 60 -14.42 35.53 -15.41
CA PHE A 60 -15.03 34.24 -15.77
C PHE A 60 -15.24 34.11 -17.27
N LEU A 61 -15.76 35.16 -17.93
CA LEU A 61 -15.91 35.20 -19.38
C LEU A 61 -14.55 35.15 -20.09
N LEU A 62 -13.52 35.86 -19.60
CA LEU A 62 -12.17 35.80 -20.12
C LEU A 62 -11.57 34.39 -20.01
N ASN A 63 -11.63 33.77 -18.83
CA ASN A 63 -11.11 32.42 -18.61
C ASN A 63 -11.83 31.36 -19.45
N THR A 64 -13.16 31.45 -19.53
CA THR A 64 -13.98 30.47 -20.27
C THR A 64 -13.81 30.65 -21.78
N SER A 65 -13.78 31.88 -22.30
CA SER A 65 -13.57 32.14 -23.73
C SER A 65 -12.14 31.83 -24.20
N THR A 66 -11.11 32.07 -23.39
CA THR A 66 -9.72 31.71 -23.72
C THR A 66 -9.50 30.20 -23.70
N LEU A 67 -10.09 29.47 -22.74
CA LEU A 67 -10.04 28.00 -22.73
C LEU A 67 -10.92 27.38 -23.84
N LEU A 68 -12.05 27.98 -24.20
CA LEU A 68 -12.85 27.56 -25.36
C LEU A 68 -12.08 27.80 -26.68
N ALA A 69 -11.44 28.96 -26.84
CA ALA A 69 -10.56 29.23 -27.98
C ALA A 69 -9.38 28.24 -28.02
N GLN A 70 -8.80 27.89 -26.87
CA GLN A 70 -7.76 26.85 -26.78
C GLN A 70 -8.31 25.47 -27.15
N ALA A 71 -9.53 25.10 -26.75
CA ALA A 71 -10.16 23.83 -27.12
C ALA A 71 -10.48 23.74 -28.63
N ILE A 72 -10.84 24.86 -29.27
CA ILE A 72 -11.10 24.94 -30.71
C ILE A 72 -9.79 24.93 -31.53
N VAL A 73 -8.80 25.73 -31.14
CA VAL A 73 -7.54 25.91 -31.89
C VAL A 73 -6.49 24.83 -31.58
N PHE A 74 -6.44 24.35 -30.33
CA PHE A 74 -5.47 23.38 -29.82
C PHE A 74 -6.16 22.26 -29.02
N PRO A 75 -7.11 21.49 -29.60
CA PRO A 75 -7.90 20.48 -28.89
C PRO A 75 -7.05 19.46 -28.12
N ARG A 76 -5.89 19.07 -28.66
CA ARG A 76 -4.94 18.17 -27.99
C ARG A 76 -4.34 18.78 -26.72
N GLN A 77 -4.05 20.08 -26.71
CA GLN A 77 -3.51 20.77 -25.54
C GLN A 77 -4.58 20.93 -24.46
N ALA A 78 -5.82 21.29 -24.84
CA ALA A 78 -6.94 21.35 -23.91
C ALA A 78 -7.18 19.98 -23.24
N TRP A 79 -7.14 18.88 -24.00
CA TRP A 79 -7.26 17.52 -23.47
C TRP A 79 -6.08 17.12 -22.55
N ARG A 80 -4.83 17.46 -22.91
CA ARG A 80 -3.68 17.27 -22.01
C ARG A 80 -3.87 17.99 -20.68
N LEU A 81 -4.34 19.24 -20.69
CA LEU A 81 -4.52 20.05 -19.48
C LEU A 81 -5.62 19.50 -18.55
N VAL A 82 -6.59 18.75 -19.09
CA VAL A 82 -7.58 17.99 -18.32
C VAL A 82 -6.97 16.72 -17.73
N GLN A 83 -6.07 16.03 -18.46
CA GLN A 83 -5.43 14.80 -17.99
C GLN A 83 -4.16 15.01 -17.11
N ASP A 84 -3.65 16.23 -17.01
CA ASP A 84 -2.46 16.63 -16.25
C ASP A 84 -2.69 16.51 -14.72
N PRO A 85 -1.82 15.81 -13.96
CA PRO A 85 -2.05 15.55 -12.53
C PRO A 85 -1.89 16.78 -11.62
N VAL A 86 -1.34 17.89 -12.11
CA VAL A 86 -1.19 19.15 -11.35
C VAL A 86 -2.19 20.21 -11.80
N LYS A 87 -2.61 20.19 -13.07
CA LYS A 87 -3.53 21.18 -13.65
C LYS A 87 -4.97 20.69 -13.75
N GLY A 88 -5.19 19.38 -13.90
CA GLY A 88 -6.51 18.75 -13.99
C GLY A 88 -7.37 18.92 -12.73
N ILE A 89 -6.75 18.97 -11.55
CA ILE A 89 -7.47 19.25 -10.27
C ILE A 89 -8.12 20.64 -10.24
N PHE A 90 -7.68 21.57 -11.10
CA PHE A 90 -8.27 22.91 -11.22
C PHE A 90 -9.46 22.94 -12.21
N VAL A 91 -9.74 21.87 -12.96
CA VAL A 91 -10.86 21.82 -13.93
C VAL A 91 -12.22 22.12 -13.26
N PRO A 92 -12.59 21.50 -12.11
CA PRO A 92 -13.90 21.76 -11.48
C PRO A 92 -14.08 23.19 -10.94
N LEU A 93 -13.02 24.01 -10.94
CA LEU A 93 -13.08 25.40 -10.52
C LEU A 93 -13.88 26.29 -11.48
N VAL A 94 -14.14 25.87 -12.72
CA VAL A 94 -15.09 26.55 -13.61
C VAL A 94 -16.50 26.55 -13.00
N VAL A 95 -16.93 25.41 -12.47
CA VAL A 95 -18.22 25.27 -11.77
C VAL A 95 -18.19 26.11 -10.50
N LEU A 96 -17.09 26.07 -9.76
CA LEU A 96 -16.95 26.83 -8.51
C LEU A 96 -16.97 28.35 -8.72
N SER A 97 -16.37 28.85 -9.80
CA SER A 97 -16.47 30.25 -10.21
C SER A 97 -17.91 30.62 -10.60
N PHE A 98 -18.64 29.73 -11.27
CA PHE A 98 -20.06 29.93 -11.61
C PHE A 98 -20.96 30.01 -10.36
N ALA A 99 -20.67 29.26 -9.29
CA ALA A 99 -21.36 29.43 -7.99
C ALA A 99 -21.26 30.87 -7.46
N THR A 100 -20.06 31.47 -7.52
CA THR A 100 -19.86 32.84 -7.03
C THR A 100 -20.69 33.85 -7.82
N ILE A 101 -20.83 33.64 -9.14
CA ILE A 101 -21.67 34.48 -10.01
C ILE A 101 -23.14 34.34 -9.62
N ILE A 102 -23.66 33.13 -9.43
CA ILE A 102 -25.05 32.92 -8.98
C ILE A 102 -25.34 33.65 -7.65
N ILE A 103 -24.42 33.56 -6.69
CA ILE A 103 -24.53 34.26 -5.39
C ILE A 103 -24.46 35.79 -5.58
N GLY A 104 -23.65 36.29 -6.52
CA GLY A 104 -23.62 37.70 -6.90
C GLY A 104 -24.93 38.17 -7.57
N THR A 105 -25.51 37.38 -8.46
CA THR A 105 -26.81 37.64 -9.08
C THR A 105 -27.92 37.74 -8.03
N ILE A 106 -27.93 36.80 -7.08
CA ILE A 106 -28.85 36.79 -5.92
C ILE A 106 -28.69 38.07 -5.08
N ASN A 107 -27.45 38.47 -4.76
CA ASN A 107 -27.21 39.62 -3.89
C ASN A 107 -27.42 40.98 -4.56
N TYR A 108 -27.24 41.11 -5.89
CA TYR A 108 -27.18 42.42 -6.57
C TYR A 108 -28.16 42.61 -7.73
N ALA A 109 -28.68 41.55 -8.37
CA ALA A 109 -29.60 41.67 -9.50
C ALA A 109 -31.07 41.33 -9.13
N VAL A 110 -31.29 40.52 -8.09
CA VAL A 110 -32.63 40.22 -7.56
C VAL A 110 -33.24 41.40 -6.77
N PRO A 111 -32.53 42.08 -5.83
CA PRO A 111 -33.10 43.20 -5.08
C PRO A 111 -33.64 44.37 -5.94
N PRO A 112 -32.97 44.84 -7.02
CA PRO A 112 -33.54 45.83 -7.94
C PRO A 112 -34.56 45.24 -8.94
N LYS A 113 -34.99 43.98 -8.76
CA LYS A 113 -35.93 43.25 -9.61
C LYS A 113 -35.53 43.12 -11.09
N HIS A 114 -34.22 43.18 -11.39
CA HIS A 114 -33.72 42.92 -12.75
C HIS A 114 -33.81 41.43 -13.13
N ILE A 115 -33.77 40.53 -12.14
CA ILE A 115 -33.91 39.08 -12.32
C ILE A 115 -34.91 38.53 -11.31
N GLY A 116 -35.82 37.67 -11.78
CA GLY A 116 -36.84 37.01 -10.96
C GLY A 116 -36.38 35.66 -10.35
N PRO A 117 -37.09 35.15 -9.32
CA PRO A 117 -36.73 33.93 -8.60
C PRO A 117 -36.67 32.68 -9.50
N GLU A 118 -37.53 32.60 -10.51
CA GLU A 118 -37.57 31.48 -11.47
C GLU A 118 -36.23 31.23 -12.17
N LEU A 119 -35.51 32.29 -12.57
CA LEU A 119 -34.21 32.14 -13.22
C LEU A 119 -33.15 31.62 -12.23
N ILE A 120 -33.23 32.04 -10.96
CA ILE A 120 -32.35 31.56 -9.89
C ILE A 120 -32.58 30.07 -9.61
N TYR A 121 -33.84 29.62 -9.61
CA TYR A 121 -34.20 28.20 -9.49
C TYR A 121 -33.69 27.37 -10.67
N VAL A 122 -33.79 27.86 -11.91
CA VAL A 122 -33.20 27.19 -13.09
C VAL A 122 -31.68 27.14 -12.99
N LEU A 123 -31.02 28.24 -12.57
CA LEU A 123 -29.57 28.31 -12.39
C LEU A 123 -29.06 27.34 -11.31
N PHE A 124 -29.84 27.06 -10.26
CA PHE A 124 -29.51 26.03 -9.26
C PHE A 124 -29.42 24.62 -9.87
N TRP A 125 -30.37 24.25 -10.75
CA TRP A 125 -30.34 22.96 -11.41
C TRP A 125 -29.24 22.87 -12.48
N VAL A 126 -29.01 23.95 -13.24
CA VAL A 126 -27.86 24.05 -14.16
C VAL A 126 -26.54 23.90 -13.39
N TYR A 127 -26.39 24.57 -12.25
CA TYR A 127 -25.22 24.42 -11.38
C TYR A 127 -25.03 22.97 -10.90
N THR A 128 -26.09 22.34 -10.41
CA THR A 128 -26.04 20.98 -9.85
C THR A 128 -25.68 19.95 -10.91
N VAL A 129 -26.27 20.04 -12.12
CA VAL A 129 -25.92 19.18 -13.26
C VAL A 129 -24.49 19.45 -13.73
N PHE A 130 -24.05 20.70 -13.79
CA PHE A 130 -22.68 21.05 -14.19
C PHE A 130 -21.64 20.56 -13.17
N ALA A 131 -21.95 20.59 -11.87
CA ALA A 131 -21.12 20.01 -10.82
C ALA A 131 -21.00 18.49 -10.97
N LEU A 132 -22.10 17.77 -11.20
CA LEU A 132 -22.09 16.32 -11.47
C LEU A 132 -21.25 15.96 -12.69
N LEU A 133 -21.53 16.60 -13.84
CA LEU A 133 -20.85 16.34 -15.11
C LEU A 133 -19.37 16.72 -15.12
N THR A 134 -18.91 17.56 -14.18
CA THR A 134 -17.48 17.90 -14.06
C THR A 134 -16.77 17.05 -13.01
N CYS A 135 -17.35 16.88 -11.82
CA CYS A 135 -16.66 16.22 -10.71
C CYS A 135 -16.50 14.72 -10.93
N PHE A 136 -17.54 14.01 -11.40
CA PHE A 136 -17.45 12.56 -11.60
C PHE A 136 -16.42 12.16 -12.68
N PRO A 137 -16.40 12.76 -13.89
CA PRO A 137 -15.37 12.44 -14.88
C PRO A 137 -13.95 12.83 -14.45
N MET A 138 -13.76 13.97 -13.75
CA MET A 138 -12.44 14.33 -13.23
C MET A 138 -11.97 13.34 -12.16
N MET A 139 -12.86 12.92 -11.25
CA MET A 139 -12.57 11.92 -10.22
C MET A 139 -12.25 10.54 -10.82
N MET A 140 -12.93 10.14 -11.91
CA MET A 140 -12.61 8.92 -12.66
C MET A 140 -11.24 8.98 -13.33
N ILE A 141 -10.93 10.08 -14.04
CA ILE A 141 -9.60 10.32 -14.65
C ILE A 141 -8.51 10.35 -13.58
N TRP A 142 -8.84 10.84 -12.37
CA TRP A 142 -7.93 10.92 -11.24
C TRP A 142 -7.61 9.56 -10.62
N PHE A 143 -8.63 8.78 -10.23
CA PHE A 143 -8.42 7.49 -9.57
C PHE A 143 -7.87 6.39 -10.49
N ASN A 144 -8.03 6.54 -11.82
CA ASN A 144 -7.40 5.65 -12.81
C ASN A 144 -5.88 5.89 -12.98
N LYS A 145 -5.24 6.72 -12.13
CA LYS A 145 -3.79 6.93 -12.10
C LYS A 145 -3.24 6.68 -10.69
N PRO A 146 -2.07 6.02 -10.54
CA PRO A 146 -1.43 5.90 -9.24
C PRO A 146 -0.85 7.25 -8.79
N HIS A 147 -1.04 7.59 -7.51
CA HIS A 147 -0.54 8.83 -6.90
C HIS A 147 0.37 8.53 -5.72
N ASP A 148 1.44 9.32 -5.60
CA ASP A 148 2.38 9.24 -4.47
C ASP A 148 2.00 10.24 -3.37
N LEU A 149 2.05 9.79 -2.11
CA LEU A 149 1.66 10.57 -0.94
C LEU A 149 2.55 11.81 -0.73
N ASN A 150 3.83 11.78 -1.15
CA ASN A 150 4.71 12.96 -1.03
C ASN A 150 4.19 14.14 -1.86
N HIS A 151 3.58 13.84 -3.01
CA HIS A 151 3.05 14.82 -3.96
C HIS A 151 1.61 15.29 -3.63
N PHE A 152 0.97 14.67 -2.63
CA PHE A 152 -0.38 15.01 -2.21
C PHE A 152 -0.46 16.44 -1.64
N THR A 153 -1.47 17.21 -2.08
CA THR A 153 -1.75 18.56 -1.57
C THR A 153 -3.25 18.76 -1.29
N PRO A 154 -3.64 19.65 -0.35
CA PRO A 154 -5.06 19.91 -0.07
C PRO A 154 -5.87 20.44 -1.27
N ALA A 155 -5.21 20.95 -2.31
CA ALA A 155 -5.85 21.33 -3.56
C ALA A 155 -6.56 20.16 -4.27
N TYR A 156 -6.23 18.89 -3.95
CA TYR A 156 -6.96 17.73 -4.48
C TYR A 156 -8.44 17.71 -4.05
N ALA A 157 -8.80 18.39 -2.96
CA ALA A 157 -10.20 18.58 -2.56
C ALA A 157 -11.05 19.28 -3.63
N PHE A 158 -10.44 20.06 -4.55
CA PHE A 158 -11.14 20.71 -5.66
C PHE A 158 -11.85 19.73 -6.60
N LEU A 159 -11.45 18.45 -6.64
CA LEU A 159 -12.12 17.39 -7.41
C LEU A 159 -13.58 17.16 -7.00
N VAL A 160 -13.95 17.49 -5.76
CA VAL A 160 -15.31 17.26 -5.20
C VAL A 160 -15.93 18.54 -4.62
N PHE A 161 -15.16 19.61 -4.44
CA PHE A 161 -15.58 20.89 -3.85
C PHE A 161 -16.85 21.52 -4.49
N PRO A 162 -17.10 21.44 -5.82
CA PRO A 162 -18.34 21.97 -6.39
C PRO A 162 -19.60 21.20 -5.97
N LEU A 163 -19.51 19.87 -5.77
CA LEU A 163 -20.64 19.10 -5.24
C LEU A 163 -20.96 19.54 -3.81
N MET A 164 -19.93 19.73 -2.98
CA MET A 164 -20.08 20.28 -1.62
C MET A 164 -20.81 21.64 -1.63
N LEU A 165 -20.47 22.54 -2.56
CA LEU A 165 -21.10 23.87 -2.64
C LEU A 165 -22.54 23.88 -3.15
N VAL A 166 -23.11 22.77 -3.62
CA VAL A 166 -24.56 22.69 -3.91
C VAL A 166 -25.40 23.08 -2.68
N GLY A 167 -24.96 22.73 -1.47
CA GLY A 167 -25.60 23.17 -0.22
C GLY A 167 -25.52 24.67 0.03
N VAL A 168 -24.40 25.31 -0.35
CA VAL A 168 -24.21 26.77 -0.25
C VAL A 168 -25.05 27.49 -1.29
N VAL A 169 -25.10 27.02 -2.54
CA VAL A 169 -25.97 27.60 -3.56
C VAL A 169 -27.44 27.40 -3.19
N SER A 170 -27.82 26.22 -2.70
CA SER A 170 -29.18 25.89 -2.21
C SER A 170 -29.70 26.91 -1.19
N PHE A 171 -28.99 27.20 -0.10
CA PHE A 171 -29.53 28.16 0.88
C PHE A 171 -29.62 29.59 0.33
N ASN A 172 -28.77 29.98 -0.62
CA ASN A 172 -28.85 31.31 -1.25
C ASN A 172 -30.06 31.40 -2.20
N VAL A 173 -30.41 30.30 -2.89
CA VAL A 173 -31.63 30.17 -3.69
C VAL A 173 -32.88 30.24 -2.79
N LEU A 174 -32.86 29.53 -1.66
CA LEU A 174 -33.93 29.56 -0.65
C LEU A 174 -34.13 30.93 0.01
N ASN A 175 -33.11 31.80 0.04
CA ASN A 175 -33.27 33.20 0.48
C ASN A 175 -34.10 34.06 -0.51
N VAL A 176 -34.42 33.56 -1.70
CA VAL A 176 -35.11 34.27 -2.80
C VAL A 176 -36.41 33.59 -3.23
N MET A 177 -36.54 32.29 -3.02
CA MET A 177 -37.81 31.57 -3.20
C MET A 177 -38.82 31.93 -2.10
N ALA A 178 -40.10 31.79 -2.40
CA ALA A 178 -41.16 31.95 -1.40
C ALA A 178 -41.38 30.62 -0.64
N ASN A 179 -41.71 30.70 0.65
CA ASN A 179 -41.78 29.54 1.55
C ASN A 179 -42.95 28.58 1.24
N ASP A 180 -43.98 29.07 0.55
CA ASP A 180 -45.15 28.32 0.07
C ASP A 180 -44.87 27.51 -1.21
N ASP A 181 -43.73 27.73 -1.88
CA ASP A 181 -43.37 27.01 -3.09
C ASP A 181 -42.89 25.57 -2.78
N PRO A 182 -43.61 24.51 -3.21
CA PRO A 182 -43.19 23.13 -2.97
C PRO A 182 -41.84 22.76 -3.61
N ARG A 183 -41.35 23.56 -4.57
CA ARG A 183 -40.00 23.39 -5.14
C ARG A 183 -38.89 23.73 -4.16
N ALA A 184 -39.14 24.59 -3.17
CA ALA A 184 -38.17 24.96 -2.13
C ALA A 184 -37.73 23.73 -1.32
N LEU A 185 -38.66 22.82 -1.00
CA LEU A 185 -38.38 21.56 -0.33
C LEU A 185 -37.37 20.69 -1.11
N GLY A 186 -37.51 20.64 -2.44
CA GLY A 186 -36.57 19.95 -3.33
C GLY A 186 -35.17 20.56 -3.28
N VAL A 187 -35.08 21.90 -3.34
CA VAL A 187 -33.80 22.65 -3.23
C VAL A 187 -33.14 22.40 -1.87
N LEU A 188 -33.92 22.33 -0.79
CA LEU A 188 -33.45 22.04 0.57
C LEU A 188 -32.81 20.64 0.68
N PHE A 189 -33.53 19.59 0.27
CA PHE A 189 -33.03 18.21 0.38
C PHE A 189 -31.86 17.92 -0.57
N VAL A 190 -31.89 18.44 -1.81
CA VAL A 190 -30.77 18.34 -2.76
C VAL A 190 -29.54 19.09 -2.21
N GLY A 191 -29.76 20.24 -1.55
CA GLY A 191 -28.74 20.98 -0.82
C GLY A 191 -28.06 20.13 0.25
N TYR A 192 -28.81 19.54 1.18
CA TYR A 192 -28.26 18.66 2.22
C TYR A 192 -27.54 17.42 1.66
N PHE A 193 -28.12 16.76 0.66
CA PHE A 193 -27.56 15.53 0.06
C PHE A 193 -26.17 15.77 -0.53
N PHE A 194 -26.03 16.78 -1.40
CA PHE A 194 -24.74 17.08 -2.03
C PHE A 194 -23.75 17.77 -1.09
N GLN A 195 -24.24 18.56 -0.12
CA GLN A 195 -23.41 19.10 0.96
C GLN A 195 -22.76 17.98 1.79
N GLY A 196 -23.53 16.94 2.13
CA GLY A 196 -23.03 15.75 2.84
C GLY A 196 -22.04 14.94 2.00
N LEU A 197 -22.43 14.56 0.78
CA LEU A 197 -21.56 13.81 -0.15
C LEU A 197 -20.20 14.51 -0.36
N GLY A 198 -20.23 15.81 -0.63
CA GLY A 198 -19.02 16.61 -0.83
C GLY A 198 -18.20 16.80 0.44
N PHE A 199 -18.84 16.97 1.61
CA PHE A 199 -18.13 17.10 2.87
C PHE A 199 -17.43 15.79 3.29
N PHE A 200 -18.10 14.64 3.23
CA PHE A 200 -17.48 13.37 3.62
C PHE A 200 -16.28 13.00 2.74
N MET A 201 -16.36 13.24 1.42
CA MET A 201 -15.23 13.04 0.52
C MET A 201 -14.06 14.00 0.82
N THR A 202 -14.34 15.28 1.07
CA THR A 202 -13.30 16.26 1.42
C THR A 202 -12.73 16.05 2.82
N PHE A 203 -13.49 15.48 3.76
CA PHE A 203 -13.00 15.03 5.07
C PHE A 203 -11.98 13.90 4.93
N ILE A 204 -12.21 12.92 4.05
CA ILE A 204 -11.21 11.87 3.73
C ILE A 204 -9.92 12.49 3.18
N TYR A 205 -10.01 13.47 2.27
CA TYR A 205 -8.85 14.21 1.79
C TYR A 205 -8.12 15.00 2.89
N ILE A 206 -8.82 15.52 3.90
CA ILE A 206 -8.22 16.19 5.07
C ILE A 206 -7.51 15.17 5.97
N CYS A 207 -8.06 13.96 6.17
CA CYS A 207 -7.37 12.88 6.89
C CYS A 207 -6.07 12.47 6.19
N ILE A 208 -6.10 12.32 4.85
CA ILE A 208 -4.90 12.02 4.05
C ILE A 208 -3.89 13.17 4.13
N TYR A 209 -4.33 14.43 4.13
CA TYR A 209 -3.46 15.60 4.34
C TYR A 209 -2.75 15.55 5.70
N VAL A 210 -3.46 15.27 6.79
CA VAL A 210 -2.85 15.17 8.13
C VAL A 210 -1.83 14.04 8.18
N ILE A 211 -2.17 12.86 7.63
CA ILE A 211 -1.22 11.73 7.52
C ILE A 211 0.02 12.12 6.72
N ARG A 212 -0.13 12.80 5.58
CA ARG A 212 0.97 13.31 4.76
C ARG A 212 1.87 14.27 5.53
N VAL A 213 1.29 15.19 6.32
CA VAL A 213 2.08 16.13 7.13
C VAL A 213 2.78 15.43 8.29
N MET A 214 2.18 14.37 8.87
CA MET A 214 2.83 13.55 9.89
C MET A 214 4.00 12.71 9.34
N THR A 215 3.94 12.25 8.09
CA THR A 215 5.00 11.40 7.48
C THR A 215 6.10 12.19 6.77
N THR A 216 5.76 13.28 6.10
CA THR A 216 6.69 14.07 5.26
C THR A 216 7.03 15.45 5.83
N GLY A 217 6.36 15.86 6.92
CA GLY A 217 6.41 17.23 7.42
C GLY A 217 5.50 18.19 6.65
N PHE A 218 5.56 19.46 7.03
CA PHE A 218 4.79 20.53 6.39
C PHE A 218 5.15 20.70 4.91
N LEU A 219 4.16 21.17 4.13
CA LEU A 219 4.30 21.46 2.70
C LEU A 219 5.39 22.52 2.44
N ASP A 220 6.09 22.40 1.31
CA ASP A 220 7.22 23.25 0.92
C ASP A 220 7.02 23.89 -0.46
N GLY A 221 7.64 25.07 -0.67
CA GLY A 221 7.55 25.84 -1.92
C GLY A 221 6.10 26.09 -2.37
N HIS A 222 5.84 25.96 -3.68
CA HIS A 222 4.50 26.12 -4.27
C HIS A 222 3.39 25.33 -3.57
N GLN A 223 3.70 24.17 -2.97
CA GLN A 223 2.72 23.33 -2.29
C GLN A 223 2.21 23.95 -0.98
N ALA A 224 3.06 24.72 -0.29
CA ALA A 224 2.68 25.40 0.96
C ALA A 224 1.52 26.37 0.76
N ASN A 225 1.47 27.03 -0.39
CA ASN A 225 0.36 27.92 -0.76
C ASN A 225 -1.00 27.20 -0.80
N GLY A 226 -1.00 25.90 -1.13
CA GLY A 226 -2.20 25.05 -1.15
C GLY A 226 -2.73 24.66 0.23
N ALA A 227 -1.99 24.89 1.32
CA ALA A 227 -2.39 24.49 2.68
C ALA A 227 -3.76 25.07 3.09
N PHE A 228 -4.02 26.34 2.71
CA PHE A 228 -5.26 27.05 3.04
C PHE A 228 -6.52 26.47 2.38
N VAL A 229 -6.41 25.59 1.38
CA VAL A 229 -7.58 24.88 0.85
C VAL A 229 -8.22 23.98 1.92
N ALA A 230 -7.44 23.47 2.88
CA ALA A 230 -7.92 22.53 3.91
C ALA A 230 -8.99 23.11 4.86
N CYS A 231 -8.96 24.41 5.16
CA CYS A 231 -9.98 25.04 6.02
C CYS A 231 -11.30 25.35 5.29
N GLY A 232 -11.29 25.31 3.95
CA GLY A 232 -12.46 25.58 3.13
C GLY A 232 -13.62 24.61 3.36
N PRO A 233 -13.45 23.28 3.23
CA PRO A 233 -14.54 22.33 3.37
C PRO A 233 -15.33 22.43 4.68
N PRO A 234 -14.73 22.34 5.89
CA PRO A 234 -15.50 22.49 7.12
C PRO A 234 -16.09 23.90 7.26
N GLY A 235 -15.41 24.94 6.77
CA GLY A 235 -15.92 26.32 6.81
C GLY A 235 -17.18 26.54 5.97
N PHE A 236 -17.20 26.08 4.71
CA PHE A 236 -18.38 26.17 3.86
C PHE A 236 -19.49 25.21 4.30
N THR A 237 -19.17 24.03 4.83
CA THR A 237 -20.18 23.12 5.38
C THR A 237 -20.84 23.69 6.64
N ALA A 238 -20.09 24.32 7.55
CA ALA A 238 -20.68 25.03 8.69
C ALA A 238 -21.63 26.16 8.24
N LEU A 239 -21.22 26.95 7.24
CA LEU A 239 -22.05 28.01 6.66
C LEU A 239 -23.34 27.44 6.03
N ALA A 240 -23.25 26.32 5.31
CA ALA A 240 -24.41 25.69 4.70
C ALA A 240 -25.37 25.14 5.75
N LEU A 241 -24.88 24.39 6.74
CA LEU A 241 -25.73 23.80 7.78
C LEU A 241 -26.49 24.86 8.58
N LEU A 242 -25.86 25.98 8.96
CA LEU A 242 -26.55 27.08 9.68
C LEU A 242 -27.72 27.68 8.89
N ASN A 243 -27.58 27.80 7.57
CA ASN A 243 -28.58 28.48 6.74
C ASN A 243 -29.64 27.50 6.17
N LEU A 244 -29.23 26.29 5.74
CA LEU A 244 -30.16 25.19 5.43
C LEU A 244 -30.94 24.74 6.67
N GLY A 245 -30.34 24.81 7.87
CA GLY A 245 -31.02 24.52 9.13
C GLY A 245 -32.13 25.53 9.43
N ARG A 246 -31.87 26.83 9.18
CA ARG A 246 -32.88 27.88 9.35
C ARG A 246 -34.04 27.69 8.36
N HIS A 247 -33.75 27.39 7.09
CA HIS A 247 -34.80 27.08 6.11
C HIS A 247 -35.55 25.79 6.46
N ALA A 248 -34.89 24.76 7.01
CA ALA A 248 -35.54 23.54 7.46
C ALA A 248 -36.49 23.77 8.65
N LYS A 249 -36.17 24.71 9.57
CA LYS A 249 -37.06 25.12 10.66
C LYS A 249 -38.40 25.61 10.14
N ASP A 250 -38.38 26.46 9.12
CA ASP A 250 -39.59 27.11 8.60
C ASP A 250 -40.34 26.20 7.62
N LEU A 251 -39.65 25.49 6.73
CA LEU A 251 -40.26 24.68 5.66
C LEU A 251 -40.85 23.34 6.15
N LEU A 252 -40.17 22.61 7.04
CA LEU A 252 -40.60 21.26 7.42
C LEU A 252 -41.97 21.22 8.14
N PRO A 253 -42.32 22.18 9.02
CA PRO A 253 -43.66 22.27 9.59
C PRO A 253 -44.73 22.70 8.55
N GLN A 254 -44.39 23.62 7.64
CA GLN A 254 -45.35 24.13 6.63
C GLN A 254 -45.86 23.04 5.68
N PHE A 255 -44.97 22.14 5.23
CA PHE A 255 -45.36 21.01 4.38
C PHE A 255 -45.82 19.76 5.16
N ASN A 256 -45.86 19.82 6.50
CA ASN A 256 -46.36 18.79 7.41
C ASN A 256 -45.81 17.36 7.17
N LEU A 257 -44.52 17.26 6.86
CA LEU A 257 -43.89 16.02 6.36
C LEU A 257 -43.49 15.00 7.43
N VAL A 258 -43.32 15.45 8.68
CA VAL A 258 -42.78 14.62 9.78
C VAL A 258 -43.51 14.93 11.09
N SER A 259 -43.21 16.07 11.71
CA SER A 259 -43.87 16.56 12.93
C SER A 259 -43.63 18.07 13.08
N PRO A 260 -44.48 18.82 13.81
CA PRO A 260 -44.29 20.25 14.03
C PRO A 260 -42.94 20.60 14.67
N GLN A 261 -42.41 19.72 15.53
CA GLN A 261 -41.13 19.91 16.22
C GLN A 261 -39.91 19.53 15.37
N ALA A 262 -40.09 18.81 14.26
CA ALA A 262 -38.97 18.32 13.44
C ALA A 262 -38.09 19.45 12.91
N GLY A 263 -38.67 20.60 12.52
CA GLY A 263 -37.94 21.77 12.05
C GLY A 263 -36.98 22.35 13.09
N GLU A 264 -37.43 22.50 14.34
CA GLU A 264 -36.60 23.01 15.44
C GLU A 264 -35.48 22.03 15.82
N ILE A 265 -35.77 20.73 15.84
CA ILE A 265 -34.77 19.68 16.10
C ILE A 265 -33.69 19.68 15.00
N TRP A 266 -34.11 19.75 13.74
CA TRP A 266 -33.20 19.81 12.60
C TRP A 266 -32.30 21.06 12.66
N TYR A 267 -32.87 22.21 13.03
CA TYR A 267 -32.11 23.45 13.20
C TYR A 267 -31.09 23.37 14.35
N ALA A 268 -31.49 22.84 15.52
CA ALA A 268 -30.60 22.65 16.66
C ALA A 268 -29.40 21.73 16.32
N VAL A 269 -29.65 20.60 15.65
CA VAL A 269 -28.61 19.67 15.19
C VAL A 269 -27.68 20.34 14.17
N SER A 270 -28.22 21.13 13.24
CA SER A 270 -27.42 21.92 12.28
C SER A 270 -26.55 22.98 12.96
N ILE A 271 -27.02 23.64 14.02
CA ILE A 271 -26.24 24.60 14.81
C ILE A 271 -25.06 23.91 15.52
N MET A 272 -25.33 22.81 16.23
CA MET A 272 -24.28 22.05 16.93
C MET A 272 -23.21 21.55 15.96
N SER A 273 -23.64 20.98 14.84
CA SER A 273 -22.75 20.47 13.78
C SER A 273 -21.89 21.59 13.19
N ALA A 274 -22.50 22.76 12.90
CA ALA A 274 -21.77 23.90 12.36
C ALA A 274 -20.76 24.50 13.36
N LEU A 275 -21.06 24.51 14.66
CA LEU A 275 -20.13 24.98 15.68
C LEU A 275 -18.87 24.10 15.78
N MET A 276 -19.05 22.77 15.71
CA MET A 276 -17.93 21.82 15.68
C MET A 276 -17.07 21.99 14.41
N LEU A 277 -17.72 22.12 13.24
CA LEU A 277 -17.04 22.33 11.96
C LEU A 277 -16.35 23.70 11.87
N TYR A 278 -16.90 24.73 12.51
CA TYR A 278 -16.25 26.03 12.63
C TYR A 278 -14.93 25.93 13.40
N GLY A 279 -14.90 25.20 14.52
CA GLY A 279 -13.67 24.92 15.27
C GLY A 279 -12.62 24.20 14.42
N LEU A 280 -13.03 23.19 13.64
CA LEU A 280 -12.13 22.48 12.71
C LEU A 280 -11.61 23.39 11.59
N ALA A 281 -12.44 24.29 11.05
CA ALA A 281 -12.02 25.24 10.02
C ALA A 281 -10.98 26.24 10.55
N VAL A 282 -11.20 26.81 11.74
CA VAL A 282 -10.25 27.72 12.40
C VAL A 282 -8.94 27.00 12.74
N PHE A 283 -9.00 25.76 13.23
CA PHE A 283 -7.81 24.93 13.47
C PHE A 283 -7.00 24.71 12.18
N LEU A 284 -7.64 24.29 11.08
CA LEU A 284 -6.96 24.06 9.81
C LEU A 284 -6.42 25.35 9.18
N PHE A 285 -7.06 26.50 9.42
CA PHE A 285 -6.54 27.80 9.02
C PHE A 285 -5.24 28.13 9.76
N VAL A 286 -5.24 28.05 11.11
CA VAL A 286 -4.04 28.29 11.93
C VAL A 286 -2.92 27.31 11.57
N PHE A 287 -3.25 26.04 11.34
CA PHE A 287 -2.31 25.01 10.89
C PHE A 287 -1.70 25.33 9.50
N GLY A 288 -2.43 26.01 8.62
CA GLY A 288 -1.93 26.54 7.35
C GLY A 288 -1.05 27.80 7.48
N VAL A 289 -1.25 28.61 8.53
CA VAL A 289 -0.41 29.79 8.84
C VAL A 289 0.96 29.39 9.39
N LEU A 290 1.05 28.31 10.17
CA LEU A 290 2.31 27.91 10.83
C LEU A 290 3.50 27.73 9.85
N PRO A 291 3.39 27.04 8.70
CA PRO A 291 4.47 26.97 7.71
C PRO A 291 4.85 28.33 7.11
N TYR A 292 3.86 29.20 6.88
CA TYR A 292 4.08 30.53 6.32
C TYR A 292 4.95 31.40 7.22
N TRP A 293 4.84 31.28 8.55
CA TRP A 293 5.68 32.04 9.49
C TRP A 293 7.18 31.75 9.31
N PHE A 294 7.55 30.57 8.81
CA PHE A 294 8.94 30.13 8.71
C PHE A 294 9.47 29.97 7.27
N LYS A 295 8.61 29.90 6.23
CA LYS A 295 9.01 29.44 4.88
C LYS A 295 8.47 30.23 3.67
N VAL A 296 8.15 31.52 3.76
CA VAL A 296 7.66 32.30 2.60
C VAL A 296 8.71 32.42 1.47
N HIS A 297 8.57 31.60 0.42
CA HIS A 297 9.39 31.69 -0.79
C HIS A 297 8.77 32.67 -1.80
N LYS A 298 9.52 33.71 -2.18
CA LYS A 298 8.99 34.91 -2.88
C LYS A 298 9.08 34.82 -4.41
N HIS A 299 8.74 33.68 -5.02
CA HIS A 299 8.86 33.47 -6.46
C HIS A 299 7.58 33.85 -7.22
N LEU A 300 7.65 34.89 -8.05
CA LEU A 300 6.55 35.38 -8.90
C LEU A 300 5.94 34.31 -9.83
N ASN A 301 6.71 33.26 -10.17
CA ASN A 301 6.26 32.15 -11.01
C ASN A 301 5.20 31.28 -10.33
N GLU A 302 5.15 31.27 -8.98
CA GLU A 302 4.27 30.41 -8.19
C GLU A 302 2.98 31.12 -7.71
N ILE A 303 2.79 32.39 -8.11
CA ILE A 303 1.73 33.28 -7.62
C ILE A 303 0.30 32.72 -7.80
N LEU A 304 0.08 31.84 -8.78
CA LEU A 304 -1.21 31.18 -9.02
C LEU A 304 -1.64 30.30 -7.83
N GLY A 305 -0.70 29.68 -7.11
CA GLY A 305 -1.00 28.90 -5.91
C GLY A 305 -1.46 29.78 -4.74
N CYS A 306 -0.93 31.00 -4.62
CA CYS A 306 -1.23 31.92 -3.52
C CYS A 306 -2.70 32.38 -3.48
N TRP A 307 -3.46 32.23 -4.57
CA TRP A 307 -4.89 32.56 -4.59
C TRP A 307 -5.73 31.70 -3.63
N ALA A 308 -5.22 30.54 -3.19
CA ALA A 308 -5.80 29.75 -2.10
C ALA A 308 -5.84 30.48 -0.73
N LEU A 309 -5.16 31.62 -0.57
CA LEU A 309 -5.30 32.50 0.61
C LEU A 309 -6.65 33.24 0.65
N THR A 310 -7.37 33.35 -0.47
CA THR A 310 -8.60 34.17 -0.57
C THR A 310 -9.87 33.33 -0.47
N PHE A 311 -10.24 32.64 -1.56
CA PHE A 311 -11.52 31.94 -1.69
C PHE A 311 -11.83 30.91 -0.59
N PRO A 312 -10.93 29.99 -0.19
CA PRO A 312 -11.25 28.97 0.81
C PRO A 312 -11.67 29.54 2.17
N ASN A 313 -11.17 30.74 2.53
CA ASN A 313 -11.43 31.34 3.84
C ASN A 313 -12.83 31.94 3.99
N VAL A 314 -13.52 32.24 2.88
CA VAL A 314 -14.85 32.88 2.88
C VAL A 314 -15.88 32.07 3.66
N GLY A 315 -15.85 30.74 3.56
CA GLY A 315 -16.81 29.86 4.23
C GLY A 315 -16.82 30.03 5.74
N TRP A 316 -15.65 29.95 6.38
CA TRP A 316 -15.56 30.11 7.85
C TRP A 316 -15.65 31.57 8.29
N ILE A 317 -15.22 32.54 7.48
CA ILE A 317 -15.42 33.96 7.76
C ILE A 317 -16.92 34.31 7.78
N ASN A 318 -17.69 33.89 6.78
CA ASN A 318 -19.14 34.09 6.78
C ASN A 318 -19.85 33.23 7.83
N THR A 319 -19.30 32.06 8.21
CA THR A 319 -19.78 31.32 9.40
C THR A 319 -19.60 32.14 10.68
N THR A 320 -18.49 32.90 10.81
CA THR A 320 -18.24 33.80 11.95
C THR A 320 -19.35 34.85 12.07
N LYS A 321 -19.79 35.45 10.94
CA LYS A 321 -20.97 36.35 10.89
C LYS A 321 -22.24 35.62 11.35
N SER A 322 -22.53 34.45 10.79
CA SER A 322 -23.75 33.69 11.12
C SER A 322 -23.81 33.27 12.58
N LEU A 323 -22.70 32.82 13.17
CA LEU A 323 -22.60 32.51 14.59
C LEU A 323 -22.68 33.77 15.46
N GLY A 324 -22.03 34.87 15.07
CA GLY A 324 -22.12 36.16 15.78
C GLY A 324 -23.55 36.69 15.90
N LYS A 325 -24.34 36.60 14.81
CA LYS A 325 -25.77 36.94 14.83
C LYS A 325 -26.62 35.95 15.63
N LEU A 326 -26.34 34.65 15.52
CA LEU A 326 -27.12 33.60 16.20
C LEU A 326 -26.92 33.61 17.72
N LEU A 327 -25.69 33.80 18.17
CA LEU A 327 -25.31 33.80 19.60
C LEU A 327 -25.39 35.21 20.23
N ASN A 328 -25.73 36.23 19.44
CA ASN A 328 -25.72 37.65 19.83
C ASN A 328 -24.37 38.12 20.43
N VAL A 329 -23.24 37.65 19.86
CA VAL A 329 -21.88 37.96 20.34
C VAL A 329 -21.23 39.01 19.44
N PRO A 330 -21.13 40.29 19.87
CA PRO A 330 -20.60 41.37 19.02
C PRO A 330 -19.13 41.15 18.64
N GLY A 331 -18.32 40.52 19.50
CA GLY A 331 -16.92 40.21 19.20
C GLY A 331 -16.72 39.33 17.96
N LEU A 332 -17.66 38.43 17.64
CA LEU A 332 -17.61 37.65 16.40
C LEU A 332 -17.93 38.50 15.16
N LEU A 333 -18.79 39.51 15.29
CA LEU A 333 -19.11 40.45 14.22
C LEU A 333 -17.92 41.39 13.95
N THR A 334 -17.23 41.84 15.00
CA THR A 334 -15.94 42.57 14.89
C THR A 334 -14.86 41.70 14.23
N LEU A 335 -14.70 40.44 14.68
CA LEU A 335 -13.73 39.51 14.11
C LEU A 335 -14.00 39.26 12.61
N HIS A 336 -15.24 39.03 12.22
CA HIS A 336 -15.66 38.93 10.81
C HIS A 336 -15.28 40.19 10.02
N ALA A 337 -15.51 41.40 10.56
CA ALA A 337 -15.14 42.64 9.89
C ALA A 337 -13.62 42.76 9.67
N CYS A 338 -12.82 42.45 10.69
CA CYS A 338 -11.35 42.42 10.58
C CYS A 338 -10.87 41.42 9.52
N LEU A 339 -11.43 40.20 9.50
CA LEU A 339 -11.06 39.15 8.54
C LEU A 339 -11.44 39.52 7.10
N THR A 340 -12.58 40.17 6.90
CA THR A 340 -13.00 40.70 5.59
C THR A 340 -12.03 41.78 5.08
N VAL A 341 -11.53 42.67 5.95
CA VAL A 341 -10.48 43.64 5.57
C VAL A 341 -9.17 42.92 5.18
N VAL A 342 -8.77 41.89 5.92
CA VAL A 342 -7.59 41.07 5.57
C VAL A 342 -7.75 40.38 4.21
N ILE A 343 -8.94 39.86 3.86
CA ILE A 343 -9.21 39.32 2.53
C ILE A 343 -9.07 40.38 1.42
N VAL A 344 -9.60 41.59 1.63
CA VAL A 344 -9.51 42.68 0.63
C VAL A 344 -8.05 43.09 0.39
N ILE A 345 -7.25 43.23 1.47
CA ILE A 345 -5.81 43.54 1.38
C ILE A 345 -5.06 42.41 0.67
N THR A 346 -5.36 41.15 1.02
CA THR A 346 -4.74 39.97 0.39
C THR A 346 -5.06 39.90 -1.10
N TRP A 347 -6.31 40.13 -1.50
CA TRP A 347 -6.72 40.20 -2.89
C TRP A 347 -5.97 41.31 -3.66
N ALA A 348 -5.87 42.51 -3.07
CA ALA A 348 -5.19 43.65 -3.69
C ALA A 348 -3.69 43.38 -3.93
N VAL A 349 -3.01 42.71 -2.99
CA VAL A 349 -1.62 42.27 -3.17
C VAL A 349 -1.52 41.20 -4.27
N LEU A 350 -2.39 40.19 -4.25
CA LEU A 350 -2.33 39.08 -5.20
C LEU A 350 -2.67 39.50 -6.64
N ILE A 351 -3.64 40.39 -6.86
CA ILE A 351 -3.99 40.84 -8.22
C ILE A 351 -2.86 41.67 -8.84
N VAL A 352 -2.18 42.51 -8.07
CA VAL A 352 -1.03 43.30 -8.53
C VAL A 352 0.16 42.39 -8.86
N LEU A 353 0.49 41.42 -7.99
CA LEU A 353 1.56 40.45 -8.26
C LEU A 353 1.24 39.55 -9.47
N THR A 354 -0.02 39.16 -9.63
CA THR A 354 -0.49 38.35 -10.78
C THR A 354 -0.40 39.16 -12.08
N ALA A 355 -0.78 40.44 -12.09
CA ALA A 355 -0.62 41.32 -13.25
C ALA A 355 0.86 41.50 -13.64
N ILE A 356 1.76 41.68 -12.65
CA ILE A 356 3.21 41.76 -12.87
C ILE A 356 3.75 40.45 -13.47
N ALA A 357 3.33 39.29 -12.96
CA ALA A 357 3.73 37.98 -13.50
C ALA A 357 3.22 37.76 -14.93
N PHE A 358 1.98 38.16 -15.22
CA PHE A 358 1.35 38.06 -16.54
C PHE A 358 2.02 38.96 -17.60
N TRP A 359 2.39 40.19 -17.21
CA TRP A 359 3.12 41.12 -18.07
C TRP A 359 4.54 40.64 -18.35
N LYS A 360 5.23 40.09 -17.34
CA LYS A 360 6.56 39.47 -17.49
C LYS A 360 6.56 38.11 -18.22
N GLY A 361 5.39 37.59 -18.60
CA GLY A 361 5.25 36.30 -19.30
C GLY A 361 5.60 35.07 -18.44
N LEU A 362 5.56 35.21 -17.11
CA LEU A 362 5.88 34.15 -16.15
C LEU A 362 4.71 33.18 -15.91
N ILE A 363 3.50 33.59 -16.28
CA ILE A 363 2.26 32.80 -16.23
C ILE A 363 1.48 32.95 -17.54
N PHE A 364 0.74 31.90 -17.91
CA PHE A 364 -0.10 31.81 -19.12
C PHE A 364 0.63 32.16 -20.42
N TYR A 365 1.84 31.62 -20.62
CA TYR A 365 2.65 31.83 -21.82
C TYR A 365 3.47 30.57 -22.17
N SER A 366 3.25 29.98 -23.34
CA SER A 366 3.99 28.79 -23.79
C SER A 366 5.23 29.12 -24.62
N LYS A 367 6.14 28.15 -24.78
CA LYS A 367 7.28 28.23 -25.71
C LYS A 367 6.79 28.10 -27.17
N PRO A 368 7.44 28.73 -28.16
CA PRO A 368 6.97 28.67 -29.55
C PRO A 368 6.95 27.23 -30.08
N ASP A 369 7.96 26.43 -29.74
CA ASP A 369 8.13 25.03 -30.15
C ASP A 369 6.96 24.15 -29.71
N ASP A 370 6.40 24.41 -28.52
CA ASP A 370 5.28 23.65 -27.98
C ASP A 370 3.95 23.97 -28.67
N VAL A 371 3.82 25.18 -29.24
CA VAL A 371 2.68 25.53 -30.11
C VAL A 371 2.85 24.92 -31.49
N LEU A 372 4.06 24.96 -32.07
CA LEU A 372 4.33 24.42 -33.41
C LEU A 372 4.08 22.92 -33.49
N LYS A 373 4.45 22.15 -32.45
CA LYS A 373 4.13 20.70 -32.33
C LYS A 373 2.63 20.41 -32.43
N ASP A 374 1.79 21.31 -31.93
CA ASP A 374 0.33 21.14 -31.92
C ASP A 374 -0.34 21.66 -33.21
N SER A 375 0.25 22.67 -33.87
CA SER A 375 -0.26 23.18 -35.15
C SER A 375 0.15 22.34 -36.37
N ALA A 376 1.37 21.80 -36.41
CA ALA A 376 1.94 21.23 -37.65
C ALA A 376 1.17 20.02 -38.19
N SER A 377 0.66 19.15 -37.31
CA SER A 377 -0.04 17.91 -37.70
C SER A 377 -1.47 18.10 -38.23
N THR A 378 -1.94 19.35 -38.37
CA THR A 378 -3.29 19.65 -38.86
C THR A 378 -3.30 19.87 -40.37
N ALA A 379 -2.22 20.39 -40.94
CA ALA A 379 -2.10 20.74 -42.36
C ALA A 379 -2.00 19.53 -43.31
N SER A 380 -1.60 18.36 -42.81
CA SER A 380 -1.44 17.13 -43.59
C SER A 380 -2.77 16.46 -44.02
N THR A 381 -3.91 17.12 -43.83
CA THR A 381 -5.26 16.53 -44.03
C THR A 381 -6.03 17.12 -45.22
N GLU A 382 -5.50 18.15 -45.88
CA GLU A 382 -6.24 18.90 -46.94
C GLU A 382 -5.70 18.71 -48.36
N ILE A 383 -4.49 18.17 -48.54
CA ILE A 383 -3.79 18.12 -49.84
C ILE A 383 -4.26 16.95 -50.73
N GLU A 384 -4.66 15.83 -50.15
CA GLU A 384 -4.85 14.55 -50.85
C GLU A 384 -6.26 14.41 -51.47
N LYS A 385 -6.63 15.32 -52.39
CA LYS A 385 -8.01 15.41 -52.89
C LYS A 385 -8.23 15.71 -54.38
N HIS A 386 -7.20 15.69 -55.22
CA HIS A 386 -7.35 15.88 -56.67
C HIS A 386 -6.61 14.84 -57.52
N GLU A 387 -7.32 14.41 -58.56
CA GLU A 387 -6.91 13.68 -59.78
C GLU A 387 -6.73 12.14 -59.68
N PRO A 388 -7.04 11.36 -60.78
CA PRO A 388 -7.82 10.14 -60.59
C PRO A 388 -7.45 8.86 -61.39
N ALA A 389 -7.96 7.73 -60.90
CA ALA A 389 -8.50 6.58 -61.66
C ALA A 389 -7.67 5.98 -62.84
N SER A 390 -7.05 4.81 -62.64
CA SER A 390 -7.61 3.49 -63.08
C SER A 390 -7.02 2.98 -64.42
N PRO A 391 -7.35 1.77 -64.96
CA PRO A 391 -8.17 0.68 -64.40
C PRO A 391 -7.59 -0.76 -64.46
N LEU A 392 -7.90 -1.53 -63.41
CA LEU A 392 -8.34 -2.94 -63.34
C LEU A 392 -8.10 -3.93 -64.51
N ALA A 393 -7.58 -5.12 -64.15
CA ALA A 393 -8.08 -6.42 -64.65
C ALA A 393 -7.83 -7.56 -63.62
N ILE A 394 -8.93 -8.01 -62.96
CA ILE A 394 -9.52 -9.37 -63.00
C ILE A 394 -8.61 -10.55 -62.53
N ASP A 395 -8.91 -11.30 -61.44
CA ASP A 395 -10.06 -12.20 -61.14
C ASP A 395 -10.16 -13.42 -62.10
N GLN A 396 -10.79 -14.56 -61.77
CA GLN A 396 -11.62 -15.00 -60.63
C GLN A 396 -10.88 -16.17 -59.91
N GLU A 397 -11.38 -17.02 -58.98
CA GLU A 397 -12.67 -17.32 -58.31
C GLU A 397 -12.32 -18.20 -57.04
N ARG A 398 -13.17 -18.79 -56.17
CA ARG A 398 -14.63 -19.06 -56.06
C ARG A 398 -15.03 -19.30 -54.59
N HIS A 399 -16.33 -19.45 -54.35
CA HIS A 399 -17.00 -20.04 -53.17
C HIS A 399 -17.10 -19.21 -51.87
N SER A 400 -18.13 -18.33 -51.90
CA SER A 400 -19.23 -18.24 -50.89
C SER A 400 -18.88 -17.95 -49.42
N HIS A 401 -19.12 -16.74 -48.90
CA HIS A 401 -20.42 -16.15 -48.44
C HIS A 401 -20.68 -16.42 -46.94
N GLN A 402 -21.32 -15.56 -46.12
CA GLN A 402 -21.88 -14.18 -46.18
C GLN A 402 -22.16 -13.75 -44.70
N SER A 403 -22.38 -12.51 -44.26
CA SER A 403 -22.42 -11.12 -44.79
C SER A 403 -21.99 -10.17 -43.61
N GLY A 404 -22.08 -8.83 -43.53
CA GLY A 404 -22.63 -7.73 -44.35
C GLY A 404 -23.58 -6.86 -43.48
N ALA A 405 -23.24 -5.70 -42.86
CA ALA A 405 -22.44 -4.50 -43.22
C ALA A 405 -23.30 -3.30 -43.73
N TYR A 406 -22.74 -2.07 -43.67
CA TYR A 406 -23.26 -0.79 -44.23
C TYR A 406 -24.44 -0.08 -43.49
N ASN A 407 -24.55 1.26 -43.39
CA ASN A 407 -23.53 2.35 -43.50
C ASN A 407 -23.96 3.72 -42.88
N HIS A 408 -23.06 4.70 -42.91
CA HIS A 408 -23.19 6.12 -42.53
C HIS A 408 -24.37 6.93 -43.14
N GLN A 409 -24.90 7.90 -42.36
CA GLN A 409 -25.10 9.34 -42.68
C GLN A 409 -25.33 10.10 -41.36
N LYS A 410 -24.61 11.19 -41.00
CA LYS A 410 -24.68 12.62 -41.42
C LYS A 410 -25.86 13.45 -40.84
N LEU A 411 -25.48 14.55 -40.18
CA LEU A 411 -26.24 15.77 -39.80
C LEU A 411 -27.21 15.78 -38.59
N PHE A 412 -27.13 16.88 -37.84
CA PHE A 412 -28.14 17.51 -36.96
C PHE A 412 -29.39 17.94 -37.78
N PRO A 413 -30.63 18.06 -37.23
CA PRO A 413 -30.96 19.17 -36.31
C PRO A 413 -32.12 19.02 -35.28
N MET A 414 -32.26 20.10 -34.50
CA MET A 414 -33.37 20.68 -33.70
C MET A 414 -34.78 20.05 -33.62
N PHE A 415 -35.38 20.27 -32.44
CA PHE A 415 -36.79 20.59 -32.12
C PHE A 415 -37.88 20.42 -33.22
N SER A 416 -38.90 19.61 -32.89
CA SER A 416 -40.31 19.95 -33.16
C SER A 416 -41.26 19.21 -32.19
N PHE A 417 -42.55 19.57 -32.18
CA PHE A 417 -43.56 19.16 -31.19
C PHE A 417 -44.76 18.46 -31.86
N ARG A 418 -45.35 17.45 -31.17
CA ARG A 418 -46.79 17.05 -31.22
C ARG A 418 -47.35 16.44 -32.54
N PRO A 419 -48.61 15.91 -32.55
CA PRO A 419 -49.39 15.20 -31.51
C PRO A 419 -50.21 13.97 -32.01
N GLN A 420 -51.08 13.41 -31.12
CA GLN A 420 -52.36 12.69 -31.41
C GLN A 420 -52.27 11.26 -32.02
N CYS A 421 -52.79 10.20 -31.38
CA CYS A 421 -54.21 9.74 -31.14
C CYS A 421 -54.76 8.80 -32.26
N ALA A 422 -55.60 7.77 -32.01
CA ALA A 422 -56.00 7.03 -30.80
C ALA A 422 -56.92 5.81 -31.11
N ARG A 423 -57.02 4.81 -30.18
CA ARG A 423 -58.19 3.90 -29.93
C ARG A 423 -58.52 2.79 -31.01
N PRO A 424 -59.52 1.86 -30.82
CA PRO A 424 -59.72 0.90 -29.69
C PRO A 424 -60.39 -0.50 -30.04
N LEU A 425 -60.76 -1.31 -29.01
CA LEU A 425 -61.76 -2.44 -28.98
C LEU A 425 -61.37 -3.77 -29.73
N GLN A 426 -61.92 -4.99 -29.51
CA GLN A 426 -62.96 -5.63 -28.63
C GLN A 426 -62.62 -7.17 -28.47
N GLN A 427 -62.78 -7.86 -27.31
CA GLN A 427 -63.87 -8.82 -26.89
C GLN A 427 -64.12 -10.09 -27.77
N LEU A 428 -64.69 -11.25 -27.34
CA LEU A 428 -65.44 -11.68 -26.12
C LEU A 428 -65.53 -13.25 -25.94
N CYS A 429 -65.22 -13.83 -24.75
CA CYS A 429 -65.68 -15.15 -24.19
C CYS A 429 -65.39 -16.49 -24.96
N LEU A 430 -65.57 -17.74 -24.44
CA LEU A 430 -66.16 -18.32 -23.19
C LEU A 430 -65.55 -19.73 -22.84
N ARG A 431 -65.73 -20.22 -21.59
CA ARG A 431 -65.53 -21.59 -20.97
C ARG A 431 -65.38 -22.81 -21.92
N ARG A 432 -64.67 -23.92 -21.63
CA ARG A 432 -64.15 -24.60 -20.39
C ARG A 432 -63.06 -25.66 -20.82
N ASN A 433 -62.40 -26.55 -20.06
CA ASN A 433 -62.44 -27.03 -18.64
C ASN A 433 -61.08 -27.62 -18.15
N ILE A 434 -61.09 -28.22 -16.94
CA ILE A 434 -60.08 -28.99 -16.17
C ILE A 434 -59.10 -29.90 -16.96
N ALA A 435 -57.80 -29.63 -16.82
CA ALA A 435 -56.73 -30.60 -16.48
C ALA A 435 -55.49 -29.81 -15.99
N PHE A 436 -54.89 -30.14 -14.85
CA PHE A 436 -53.73 -29.41 -14.29
C PHE A 436 -52.42 -30.19 -14.49
N SER A 437 -51.41 -29.51 -15.05
CA SER A 437 -50.11 -30.09 -15.38
C SER A 437 -48.92 -29.33 -14.77
N SER A 438 -47.91 -30.10 -14.35
CA SER A 438 -46.51 -29.67 -14.15
C SER A 438 -45.79 -29.51 -15.52
N PRO A 439 -44.52 -29.04 -15.64
CA PRO A 439 -43.49 -28.90 -14.58
C PRO A 439 -42.47 -27.70 -14.70
N ARG A 440 -41.52 -27.66 -13.75
CA ARG A 440 -40.06 -27.35 -13.87
C ARG A 440 -39.53 -26.23 -14.81
N PHE A 441 -38.78 -25.30 -14.20
CA PHE A 441 -37.53 -24.62 -14.67
C PHE A 441 -37.57 -23.78 -15.99
N ALA A 442 -36.78 -22.72 -16.18
CA ALA A 442 -35.67 -22.14 -15.41
C ALA A 442 -35.72 -20.58 -15.38
N SER A 443 -34.73 -19.95 -14.71
CA SER A 443 -34.62 -18.50 -14.48
C SER A 443 -33.33 -17.91 -15.13
N PRO A 444 -32.86 -16.66 -14.89
CA PRO A 444 -32.80 -15.69 -15.99
C PRO A 444 -31.46 -14.90 -16.12
N GLN A 445 -31.50 -13.82 -16.92
CA GLN A 445 -30.65 -12.60 -16.88
C GLN A 445 -29.27 -12.56 -17.59
N ASP A 446 -29.18 -11.55 -18.47
CA ASP A 446 -28.21 -10.44 -18.52
C ASP A 446 -26.71 -10.68 -18.77
N ALA A 447 -26.35 -10.47 -20.04
CA ALA A 447 -25.20 -9.73 -20.57
C ALA A 447 -24.01 -9.34 -19.65
N ALA A 448 -22.83 -9.86 -20.02
CA ALA A 448 -21.61 -9.08 -20.20
C ALA A 448 -20.68 -9.80 -21.20
N SER A 449 -19.94 -9.07 -22.04
CA SER A 449 -18.89 -9.61 -22.91
C SER A 449 -17.52 -9.10 -22.49
N GLU A 450 -16.49 -9.91 -22.74
CA GLU A 450 -15.09 -9.50 -22.58
C GLU A 450 -14.71 -8.51 -23.69
N ASP A 451 -13.87 -7.53 -23.35
CA ASP A 451 -13.08 -6.74 -24.30
C ASP A 451 -11.68 -6.51 -23.68
N ALA A 452 -10.88 -7.58 -23.74
CA ALA A 452 -9.45 -7.57 -23.48
C ALA A 452 -8.80 -8.40 -24.59
N LEU A 453 -7.59 -7.99 -25.01
CA LEU A 453 -7.02 -8.22 -26.36
C LEU A 453 -7.66 -7.28 -27.40
N GLU A 454 -6.94 -6.59 -28.28
CA GLU A 454 -5.50 -6.33 -28.44
C GLU A 454 -5.39 -4.99 -29.21
N GLN A 455 -4.57 -3.99 -28.89
CA GLN A 455 -3.42 -3.85 -27.99
C GLN A 455 -2.16 -4.67 -28.36
N ALA A 456 -2.14 -5.28 -29.54
CA ALA A 456 -0.96 -5.94 -30.12
C ALA A 456 -0.71 -5.59 -31.60
N GLU A 457 -0.94 -4.34 -32.01
CA GLU A 457 -0.40 -3.86 -33.29
C GLU A 457 0.14 -2.41 -33.19
N ARG A 458 1.28 -2.17 -33.85
CA ARG A 458 1.86 -0.86 -34.20
C ARG A 458 2.53 -0.05 -33.08
N VAL A 459 3.30 -0.76 -32.25
CA VAL A 459 4.72 -0.38 -32.08
C VAL A 459 5.41 -0.49 -33.44
N GLU A 460 6.41 0.36 -33.71
CA GLU A 460 7.10 0.51 -35.01
C GLU A 460 6.22 0.99 -36.19
N ALA A 461 6.29 2.30 -36.51
CA ALA A 461 6.94 2.77 -37.75
C ALA A 461 6.67 4.25 -38.07
N GLN A 462 7.46 5.17 -37.51
CA GLN A 462 8.07 6.25 -38.31
C GLN A 462 9.21 6.94 -37.55
N ALA A 463 10.44 6.55 -37.90
CA ALA A 463 11.63 7.33 -37.58
C ALA A 463 11.87 8.33 -38.72
N ALA A 464 11.69 9.63 -38.46
CA ALA A 464 12.15 10.71 -39.33
C ALA A 464 12.49 11.97 -38.50
N ARG A 465 13.61 12.60 -38.85
CA ARG A 465 14.16 13.87 -38.30
C ARG A 465 13.90 15.00 -39.34
N PRO A 466 14.05 16.33 -39.06
CA PRO A 466 15.30 16.88 -38.49
C PRO A 466 15.30 18.23 -37.70
N THR A 467 16.40 18.41 -36.94
CA THR A 467 17.24 19.61 -36.66
C THR A 467 16.68 21.02 -36.35
N GLN A 468 17.25 21.59 -35.25
CA GLN A 468 17.79 22.97 -35.10
C GLN A 468 16.84 24.19 -35.02
N ASP A 469 17.15 25.30 -34.32
CA ASP A 469 18.36 25.73 -33.56
C ASP A 469 17.97 26.44 -32.25
N SER A 470 18.75 26.27 -31.15
CA SER A 470 18.75 27.24 -30.03
C SER A 470 19.99 27.23 -29.10
N ASP A 471 21.12 26.63 -29.50
CA ASP A 471 22.31 26.48 -28.65
C ASP A 471 23.14 27.77 -28.43
N SER A 472 22.89 28.81 -29.23
CA SER A 472 23.71 30.03 -29.41
C SER A 472 23.79 31.00 -28.21
N LYS A 473 23.54 30.53 -26.98
CA LYS A 473 23.86 31.22 -25.72
C LYS A 473 24.48 30.33 -24.63
N LEU A 474 24.84 29.09 -24.94
CA LEU A 474 25.66 28.23 -24.05
C LEU A 474 27.07 27.97 -24.59
N GLU A 475 27.31 28.21 -25.88
CA GLU A 475 28.60 28.00 -26.56
C GLU A 475 29.74 28.92 -26.07
N ASP A 476 29.45 30.14 -25.61
CA ASP A 476 30.46 31.11 -25.14
C ASP A 476 31.14 30.74 -23.81
N ILE A 477 30.58 29.79 -23.04
CA ILE A 477 31.16 29.35 -21.75
C ILE A 477 31.85 28.00 -21.88
N SER A 478 31.37 27.10 -22.75
CA SER A 478 32.02 25.80 -23.00
C SER A 478 33.36 25.94 -23.74
N THR A 479 33.54 27.01 -24.52
CA THR A 479 34.71 27.22 -25.40
C THR A 479 35.93 27.86 -24.71
N GLN A 480 35.79 28.55 -23.58
CA GLN A 480 36.90 29.33 -22.99
C GLN A 480 37.72 28.65 -21.88
N LEU A 481 37.33 27.47 -21.38
CA LEU A 481 37.98 26.83 -20.22
C LEU A 481 38.52 25.42 -20.50
N SER A 482 39.29 25.30 -21.58
CA SER A 482 39.98 24.06 -22.00
C SER A 482 41.16 23.63 -21.10
N THR A 483 41.59 24.44 -20.13
CA THR A 483 42.73 24.10 -19.25
C THR A 483 42.50 24.46 -17.78
N TYR A 484 43.01 23.62 -16.88
CA TYR A 484 42.89 23.75 -15.42
C TYR A 484 43.36 25.11 -14.87
N ARG A 485 44.35 25.75 -15.52
CA ARG A 485 44.88 27.06 -15.14
C ARG A 485 43.87 28.20 -15.35
N GLY A 486 42.98 28.07 -16.34
CA GLY A 486 41.85 28.99 -16.54
C GLY A 486 40.76 28.79 -15.48
N PHE A 487 40.45 27.52 -15.17
CA PHE A 487 39.48 27.16 -14.12
C PHE A 487 39.90 27.68 -12.74
N LEU A 488 41.18 27.54 -12.36
CA LEU A 488 41.70 28.12 -11.12
C LEU A 488 41.57 29.65 -11.08
N LYS A 489 41.80 30.36 -12.19
CA LYS A 489 41.55 31.82 -12.28
C LYS A 489 40.07 32.21 -12.13
N ALA A 490 39.14 31.28 -12.37
CA ALA A 490 37.71 31.47 -12.07
C ALA A 490 37.36 31.15 -10.61
N MET A 491 38.11 30.22 -9.97
CA MET A 491 37.88 29.84 -8.57
C MET A 491 38.15 30.96 -7.54
N ASP A 492 39.04 31.91 -7.81
CA ASP A 492 39.29 33.05 -6.90
C ASP A 492 38.04 33.93 -6.64
N LYS A 493 36.98 33.79 -7.46
CA LYS A 493 35.68 34.45 -7.23
C LYS A 493 34.72 33.65 -6.33
N TYR A 494 35.02 32.40 -6.00
CA TYR A 494 34.22 31.58 -5.11
C TYR A 494 34.71 31.69 -3.66
N ARG A 495 33.97 32.42 -2.82
CA ARG A 495 34.15 32.38 -1.36
C ARG A 495 33.93 30.94 -0.86
N VAL A 496 34.90 30.41 -0.13
CA VAL A 496 34.80 29.10 0.53
C VAL A 496 33.68 29.15 1.58
N ALA A 497 32.59 28.44 1.33
CA ALA A 497 31.47 28.33 2.26
C ALA A 497 31.83 27.39 3.42
N GLN A 498 32.18 27.97 4.58
CA GLN A 498 32.18 27.26 5.86
C GLN A 498 30.73 26.86 6.22
N PRO A 499 30.47 25.64 6.75
CA PRO A 499 29.12 25.20 7.09
C PRO A 499 28.64 25.82 8.40
N ASN A 500 27.87 26.92 8.33
CA ASN A 500 27.20 27.50 9.49
C ASN A 500 26.07 26.57 10.00
N ASN A 501 26.08 26.29 11.31
CA ASN A 501 25.08 25.45 11.98
C ASN A 501 23.99 26.34 12.61
N TYR A 502 22.85 26.50 11.93
CA TYR A 502 22.01 27.70 12.04
C TYR A 502 21.08 27.85 13.26
N ILE A 503 21.10 26.95 14.25
CA ILE A 503 20.10 26.94 15.34
C ILE A 503 20.68 27.00 16.77
N SER A 504 21.95 26.65 17.00
CA SER A 504 22.51 26.57 18.37
C SER A 504 23.79 27.36 18.64
N GLY A 505 24.50 27.87 17.62
CA GLY A 505 25.81 28.54 17.79
C GLY A 505 26.98 27.63 18.18
N GLU A 506 26.72 26.48 18.82
CA GLU A 506 27.75 25.51 19.23
C GLU A 506 27.93 24.34 18.24
N THR A 507 29.17 23.83 18.16
CA THR A 507 29.71 23.15 16.97
C THR A 507 30.02 21.65 17.18
N ARG A 508 29.03 20.82 17.59
CA ARG A 508 29.31 19.38 17.84
C ARG A 508 28.24 18.31 17.55
N ALA A 509 27.18 18.56 16.78
CA ALA A 509 26.27 17.50 16.30
C ALA A 509 25.64 17.82 14.92
N PRO A 510 25.50 16.84 13.98
CA PRO A 510 25.02 17.09 12.62
C PRO A 510 23.57 16.66 12.30
N PHE A 511 22.82 16.02 13.21
CA PHE A 511 21.41 15.62 12.98
C PHE A 511 20.57 15.74 14.27
N PRO A 512 19.53 16.60 14.33
CA PRO A 512 18.81 16.86 15.59
C PRO A 512 17.80 15.78 16.05
N MET A 513 17.29 14.92 15.16
CA MET A 513 16.11 14.08 15.43
C MET A 513 16.34 12.56 15.26
N ASN A 514 17.59 12.10 15.21
CA ASN A 514 17.89 10.66 15.27
C ASN A 514 19.20 10.39 16.01
N TYR A 515 19.10 10.13 17.32
CA TYR A 515 20.24 9.80 18.20
C TYR A 515 21.03 8.55 17.79
N SER A 516 20.42 7.66 16.99
CA SER A 516 21.06 6.46 16.46
C SER A 516 21.84 6.71 15.15
N PHE A 517 21.57 7.81 14.43
CA PHE A 517 22.23 8.09 13.15
C PHE A 517 23.63 8.68 13.35
N LYS A 518 24.61 7.79 13.55
CA LYS A 518 26.04 8.11 13.61
C LYS A 518 26.68 7.81 12.25
N PRO A 519 26.78 8.77 11.31
CA PRO A 519 27.36 8.52 9.99
C PRO A 519 28.85 8.10 10.13
N PRO A 520 29.30 7.03 9.44
CA PRO A 520 30.64 6.51 9.62
C PRO A 520 31.69 7.48 9.08
N ASN A 521 32.69 7.79 9.90
CA ASN A 521 33.69 8.83 9.71
C ASN A 521 34.13 9.00 8.23
N PRO A 522 34.27 10.26 7.76
CA PRO A 522 34.74 10.54 6.41
C PRO A 522 36.17 10.01 6.23
N ILE A 523 36.38 9.23 5.18
CA ILE A 523 37.69 8.70 4.82
C ILE A 523 38.52 9.85 4.24
N SER A 524 39.73 10.06 4.76
CA SER A 524 40.64 11.11 4.29
C SER A 524 41.04 10.88 2.82
N ASP A 525 41.24 11.96 2.06
CA ASP A 525 41.44 11.81 0.62
C ASP A 525 42.75 11.10 0.26
N ALA A 526 43.80 11.27 1.08
CA ALA A 526 45.03 10.49 1.00
C ALA A 526 44.78 8.98 1.05
N VAL A 527 43.86 8.50 1.91
CA VAL A 527 43.49 7.07 1.98
C VAL A 527 42.69 6.63 0.75
N LYS A 528 41.80 7.50 0.21
CA LYS A 528 41.08 7.20 -1.05
C LYS A 528 42.05 7.06 -2.24
N THR A 529 43.00 7.97 -2.35
CA THR A 529 44.05 7.95 -3.38
C THR A 529 44.94 6.72 -3.22
N GLN A 530 45.36 6.39 -1.98
CA GLN A 530 46.15 5.19 -1.72
C GLN A 530 45.40 3.87 -2.04
N MET A 531 44.09 3.79 -1.81
CA MET A 531 43.28 2.65 -2.29
C MET A 531 43.31 2.54 -3.82
N TYR A 532 43.17 3.67 -4.52
CA TYR A 532 43.13 3.75 -5.97
C TYR A 532 44.50 3.41 -6.61
N GLU A 533 45.59 3.92 -6.07
CA GLU A 533 46.96 3.57 -6.49
C GLU A 533 47.23 2.08 -6.28
N GLN A 534 46.89 1.53 -5.11
CA GLN A 534 47.06 0.09 -4.86
C GLN A 534 46.22 -0.77 -5.80
N TYR A 535 44.99 -0.35 -6.13
CA TYR A 535 44.16 -1.00 -7.13
C TYR A 535 44.82 -0.98 -8.52
N MET A 536 45.30 0.19 -8.96
CA MET A 536 45.89 0.35 -10.30
C MET A 536 47.26 -0.31 -10.46
N LEU A 537 48.02 -0.50 -9.37
CA LEU A 537 49.29 -1.24 -9.38
C LEU A 537 49.12 -2.75 -9.64
N ASP A 538 48.07 -3.38 -9.07
CA ASP A 538 47.71 -4.77 -9.37
C ASP A 538 46.22 -5.03 -9.03
N PRO A 539 45.30 -4.90 -10.02
CA PRO A 539 43.88 -5.12 -9.79
C PRO A 539 43.50 -6.55 -9.39
N ARG A 540 44.36 -7.54 -9.65
CA ARG A 540 44.10 -8.95 -9.32
C ARG A 540 44.44 -9.22 -7.85
N ARG A 541 45.60 -8.73 -7.39
CA ARG A 541 46.08 -8.88 -6.01
C ARG A 541 45.40 -7.92 -5.04
N ASN A 542 45.23 -6.65 -5.43
CA ASN A 542 44.57 -5.60 -4.64
C ASN A 542 43.12 -5.37 -5.11
N ASN A 543 42.35 -6.44 -5.32
CA ASN A 543 40.95 -6.33 -5.70
C ASN A 543 40.09 -5.68 -4.59
N ILE A 544 38.86 -5.27 -4.93
CA ILE A 544 37.92 -4.56 -4.05
C ILE A 544 37.75 -5.22 -2.67
N ARG A 545 37.73 -6.56 -2.60
CA ARG A 545 37.61 -7.30 -1.33
C ARG A 545 38.89 -7.25 -0.49
N VAL A 546 40.06 -7.32 -1.12
CA VAL A 546 41.37 -7.17 -0.43
C VAL A 546 41.56 -5.74 0.06
N LEU A 547 41.17 -4.73 -0.71
CA LEU A 547 41.22 -3.32 -0.29
C LEU A 547 40.22 -3.03 0.83
N SER A 548 39.00 -3.55 0.72
CA SER A 548 37.97 -3.47 1.77
C SER A 548 38.46 -4.04 3.11
N GLN A 549 39.16 -5.18 3.08
CA GLN A 549 39.78 -5.77 4.26
C GLN A 549 41.00 -4.99 4.76
N ARG A 550 41.91 -4.55 3.87
CA ARG A 550 43.15 -3.82 4.24
C ARG A 550 42.88 -2.46 4.88
N PHE A 551 41.86 -1.75 4.42
CA PHE A 551 41.53 -0.40 4.87
C PHE A 551 40.33 -0.33 5.82
N HIS A 552 39.71 -1.47 6.15
CA HIS A 552 38.51 -1.57 7.00
C HIS A 552 37.33 -0.71 6.50
N VAL A 553 37.12 -0.69 5.17
CA VAL A 553 36.05 0.07 4.50
C VAL A 553 35.13 -0.89 3.75
N SER A 554 33.81 -0.67 3.80
CA SER A 554 32.85 -1.60 3.18
C SER A 554 33.01 -1.69 1.65
N LEU A 555 32.74 -2.89 1.09
CA LEU A 555 32.89 -3.19 -0.34
C LEU A 555 32.27 -2.13 -1.26
N LYS A 556 31.03 -1.69 -0.96
CA LYS A 556 30.31 -0.65 -1.71
C LYS A 556 31.03 0.71 -1.66
N ARG A 557 31.61 1.08 -0.50
CA ARG A 557 32.33 2.35 -0.31
C ARG A 557 33.71 2.31 -0.98
N VAL A 558 34.39 1.15 -1.04
CA VAL A 558 35.62 0.97 -1.83
C VAL A 558 35.33 1.02 -3.34
N ASP A 559 34.32 0.32 -3.84
CA ASP A 559 33.93 0.38 -5.27
C ASP A 559 33.60 1.82 -5.69
N ALA A 560 32.80 2.55 -4.89
CA ALA A 560 32.53 3.97 -5.12
C ALA A 560 33.81 4.83 -5.12
N ILE A 561 34.74 4.63 -4.19
CA ILE A 561 36.04 5.33 -4.16
C ILE A 561 36.85 5.06 -5.44
N LEU A 562 36.94 3.81 -5.87
CA LEU A 562 37.71 3.42 -7.05
C LEU A 562 37.10 3.96 -8.35
N ARG A 563 35.77 4.00 -8.46
CA ARG A 563 35.07 4.66 -9.58
C ARG A 563 35.29 6.17 -9.58
N LEU A 564 35.14 6.84 -8.45
CA LEU A 564 35.30 8.29 -8.35
C LEU A 564 36.75 8.72 -8.62
N LYS A 565 37.75 8.08 -7.98
CA LYS A 565 39.18 8.31 -8.28
C LYS A 565 39.55 7.88 -9.70
N GLY A 566 38.83 6.93 -10.29
CA GLY A 566 38.94 6.54 -11.70
C GLY A 566 38.48 7.63 -12.67
N LEU A 567 37.34 8.27 -12.40
CA LEU A 567 36.82 9.42 -13.15
C LEU A 567 37.73 10.63 -12.97
N GLU A 568 38.18 10.90 -11.74
CA GLU A 568 39.15 11.96 -11.40
C GLU A 568 40.48 11.77 -12.18
N ALA A 569 41.02 10.56 -12.22
CA ALA A 569 42.24 10.24 -12.97
C ALA A 569 42.05 10.18 -14.50
N ALA A 570 40.83 9.99 -15.00
CA ALA A 570 40.51 10.13 -16.42
C ALA A 570 40.47 11.62 -16.83
N PHE A 571 39.82 12.44 -16.00
CA PHE A 571 39.73 13.90 -16.14
C PHE A 571 41.11 14.57 -16.08
N VAL A 572 41.96 14.19 -15.12
CA VAL A 572 43.35 14.67 -14.98
C VAL A 572 44.26 14.23 -16.16
N LYS A 573 43.84 13.25 -16.97
CA LYS A 573 44.54 12.82 -18.19
C LYS A 573 43.98 13.44 -19.48
N GLU A 574 43.14 14.47 -19.35
CA GLU A 574 42.49 15.20 -20.46
C GLU A 574 41.71 14.28 -21.42
N LYS A 575 41.30 13.09 -20.95
CA LYS A 575 40.45 12.20 -21.74
C LYS A 575 38.99 12.64 -21.60
N PRO A 576 38.22 12.69 -22.71
CA PRO A 576 36.81 13.03 -22.65
C PRO A 576 36.06 12.04 -21.75
N LEU A 577 35.33 12.56 -20.76
CA LEU A 577 34.52 11.77 -19.84
C LEU A 577 33.23 11.30 -20.54
N GLN A 578 33.34 10.29 -21.40
CA GLN A 578 32.19 9.59 -21.96
C GLN A 578 31.35 9.01 -20.81
N THR A 579 30.23 9.69 -20.51
CA THR A 579 29.23 9.18 -19.57
C THR A 579 28.38 8.12 -20.25
N GLY A 580 27.76 7.20 -19.48
CA GLY A 580 26.81 6.23 -20.05
C GLY A 580 25.61 6.91 -20.74
N PHE A 581 25.25 8.11 -20.28
CA PHE A 581 24.27 8.98 -20.93
C PHE A 581 24.77 9.49 -22.29
N GLN A 582 25.99 10.05 -22.34
CA GLN A 582 26.61 10.52 -23.58
C GLN A 582 26.78 9.38 -24.60
N TRP A 583 27.27 8.21 -24.20
CA TRP A 583 27.40 7.05 -25.11
C TRP A 583 26.05 6.59 -25.66
N GLY A 584 25.01 6.54 -24.81
CA GLY A 584 23.64 6.25 -25.25
C GLY A 584 23.09 7.32 -26.20
N MET A 585 23.50 8.59 -26.01
CA MET A 585 23.10 9.71 -26.85
C MET A 585 23.85 9.75 -28.19
N GLU A 586 25.13 9.36 -28.23
CA GLU A 586 25.91 9.15 -29.46
C GLU A 586 25.31 8.00 -30.30
N MET A 587 24.88 6.91 -29.65
CA MET A 587 24.07 5.83 -30.25
C MET A 587 22.73 6.35 -30.83
N LEU A 588 21.95 7.09 -30.03
CA LEU A 588 20.66 7.67 -30.45
C LEU A 588 20.80 8.75 -31.54
N LEU A 589 21.94 9.44 -31.62
CA LEU A 589 22.22 10.42 -32.66
C LEU A 589 22.65 9.75 -33.97
N GLY A 590 23.22 8.54 -33.90
CA GLY A 590 23.57 7.72 -35.07
C GLY A 590 25.01 7.89 -35.55
N VAL A 591 25.92 8.32 -34.68
CA VAL A 591 27.34 8.51 -35.01
C VAL A 591 27.99 7.15 -35.30
N ARG A 592 28.47 6.96 -36.53
CA ARG A 592 29.07 5.70 -37.00
C ARG A 592 30.56 5.84 -37.26
N ASP A 593 31.38 5.18 -36.43
CA ASP A 593 32.78 4.88 -36.74
C ASP A 593 32.99 3.37 -36.92
N GLY A 594 33.39 2.96 -38.12
CA GLY A 594 33.95 1.64 -38.42
C GLY A 594 32.96 0.46 -38.53
N PRO A 595 33.32 -0.60 -39.30
CA PRO A 595 32.52 -1.82 -39.41
C PRO A 595 32.97 -2.91 -38.42
N GLY A 596 32.02 -3.51 -37.69
CA GLY A 596 32.29 -4.76 -36.97
C GLY A 596 31.23 -5.14 -35.93
N VAL A 597 30.95 -6.46 -35.85
CA VAL A 597 30.13 -7.14 -34.83
C VAL A 597 28.60 -6.93 -34.94
N GLN A 598 27.90 -7.97 -35.40
CA GLN A 598 26.46 -8.14 -35.18
C GLN A 598 26.20 -8.73 -33.78
N PHE A 599 25.18 -8.24 -33.09
CA PHE A 599 24.54 -8.94 -31.97
C PHE A 599 23.01 -8.82 -32.03
N SER A 600 22.33 -9.68 -31.26
CA SER A 600 20.90 -10.02 -31.42
C SER A 600 19.92 -8.90 -31.06
N ASN A 601 18.79 -8.87 -31.77
CA ASN A 601 17.70 -7.90 -31.57
C ASN A 601 17.15 -7.95 -30.13
N VAL A 602 17.19 -6.81 -29.43
CA VAL A 602 16.79 -6.66 -28.03
C VAL A 602 15.29 -6.91 -27.84
N HIS A 603 14.45 -6.51 -28.80
CA HIS A 603 13.00 -6.63 -28.67
C HIS A 603 12.51 -8.09 -28.56
N ALA A 604 13.30 -9.04 -29.09
CA ALA A 604 13.06 -10.47 -28.95
C ALA A 604 13.53 -11.07 -27.60
N ALA A 605 14.27 -10.31 -26.80
CA ALA A 605 14.60 -10.64 -25.42
C ALA A 605 13.53 -10.09 -24.45
N ASP A 606 13.08 -8.85 -24.66
CA ASP A 606 12.05 -8.20 -23.82
C ASP A 606 10.73 -9.02 -23.80
N LEU A 607 10.22 -9.39 -24.98
CA LEU A 607 9.06 -10.27 -25.17
C LEU A 607 9.24 -11.69 -24.61
N LEU A 608 10.47 -12.06 -24.24
CA LEU A 608 10.80 -13.35 -23.64
C LEU A 608 10.94 -13.23 -22.11
N GLU A 609 11.43 -12.11 -21.57
CA GLU A 609 11.40 -11.83 -20.13
C GLU A 609 9.98 -11.61 -19.59
N GLU A 610 9.09 -10.99 -20.36
CA GLU A 610 7.65 -10.92 -20.02
C GLU A 610 7.01 -12.32 -19.97
N LYS A 611 7.24 -13.16 -20.99
CA LYS A 611 6.70 -14.53 -21.04
C LYS A 611 7.32 -15.48 -20.02
N GLU A 612 8.53 -15.19 -19.53
CA GLU A 612 9.15 -15.89 -18.41
C GLU A 612 8.88 -15.23 -17.04
N ASN A 613 8.11 -14.14 -16.99
CA ASN A 613 7.69 -13.41 -15.79
C ASN A 613 8.88 -13.03 -14.86
N ARG A 614 9.97 -12.55 -15.47
CA ARG A 614 11.25 -12.26 -14.76
C ARG A 614 11.39 -10.83 -14.24
N ASP A 615 10.29 -10.13 -13.99
CA ASP A 615 10.31 -8.72 -13.58
C ASP A 615 11.17 -8.48 -12.32
N ALA A 616 12.38 -7.96 -12.57
CA ALA A 616 13.41 -7.73 -11.57
C ALA A 616 13.14 -6.46 -10.74
N GLU A 617 12.27 -5.55 -11.21
CA GLU A 617 11.86 -4.36 -10.47
C GLU A 617 10.71 -4.69 -9.52
N ARG A 618 9.71 -5.45 -9.97
CA ARG A 618 8.64 -6.00 -9.11
C ARG A 618 9.19 -6.93 -8.03
N GLN A 619 10.23 -7.72 -8.33
CA GLN A 619 10.96 -8.48 -7.32
C GLN A 619 11.78 -7.60 -6.36
N ARG A 620 12.20 -6.38 -6.74
CA ARG A 620 12.80 -5.41 -5.79
C ARG A 620 11.73 -4.76 -4.95
N PHE A 621 10.61 -4.34 -5.55
CA PHE A 621 9.48 -3.72 -4.88
C PHE A 621 8.90 -4.63 -3.79
N GLN A 622 8.78 -5.94 -4.09
CA GLN A 622 8.40 -6.94 -3.09
C GLN A 622 9.41 -7.09 -1.95
N ARG A 623 10.72 -7.13 -2.23
CA ARG A 623 11.76 -7.19 -1.19
C ARG A 623 11.77 -5.94 -0.31
N GLN A 624 11.58 -4.78 -0.90
CA GLN A 624 11.65 -3.47 -0.23
C GLN A 624 10.47 -3.21 0.74
N TYR A 625 9.42 -4.05 0.69
CA TYR A 625 8.25 -3.99 1.59
C TYR A 625 8.17 -5.15 2.60
N TRP A 626 8.99 -6.20 2.50
CA TRP A 626 8.84 -7.45 3.27
C TRP A 626 10.02 -7.81 4.19
N GLU A 627 11.05 -6.98 4.28
CA GLU A 627 12.19 -7.19 5.20
C GLU A 627 12.03 -6.34 6.47
N SER A 628 11.72 -6.98 7.60
CA SER A 628 11.87 -6.37 8.93
C SER A 628 13.35 -6.37 9.32
N ALA A 629 13.90 -5.19 9.60
CA ALA A 629 15.28 -5.07 10.02
C ALA A 629 15.48 -5.61 11.45
N TYR A 630 16.32 -6.65 11.58
CA TYR A 630 16.90 -7.10 12.84
C TYR A 630 18.40 -6.72 12.85
N ASP A 631 18.90 -6.20 13.97
CA ASP A 631 20.24 -5.56 14.05
C ASP A 631 21.43 -6.56 14.15
N ASP A 632 21.19 -7.84 14.42
CA ASP A 632 22.24 -8.81 14.80
C ASP A 632 22.94 -9.54 13.62
N GLY A 633 23.64 -8.78 12.78
CA GLY A 633 24.97 -9.13 12.22
C GLY A 633 25.20 -10.42 11.39
N LYS A 634 24.22 -11.29 11.19
CA LYS A 634 24.35 -12.57 10.44
C LYS A 634 23.89 -12.41 8.98
N GLU A 635 24.55 -13.07 8.02
CA GLU A 635 24.11 -13.08 6.62
C GLU A 635 22.79 -13.89 6.46
N PRO A 636 21.79 -13.40 5.70
CA PRO A 636 20.50 -14.06 5.55
C PRO A 636 20.61 -15.34 4.71
N ILE A 637 20.29 -16.48 5.33
CA ILE A 637 20.24 -17.79 4.67
C ILE A 637 18.93 -17.89 3.88
N LEU A 638 19.00 -17.77 2.54
CA LEU A 638 17.81 -17.72 1.67
C LEU A 638 17.90 -18.75 0.51
N PRO A 639 17.70 -20.06 0.77
CA PRO A 639 17.90 -21.11 -0.25
C PRO A 639 16.65 -21.38 -1.08
N ALA A 640 15.48 -21.44 -0.45
CA ALA A 640 14.27 -22.05 -1.02
C ALA A 640 13.74 -21.31 -2.25
N ALA A 641 13.66 -19.97 -2.21
CA ALA A 641 13.17 -19.17 -3.33
C ALA A 641 14.08 -19.27 -4.57
N LEU A 642 15.41 -19.27 -4.38
CA LEU A 642 16.38 -19.46 -5.47
C LEU A 642 16.32 -20.88 -6.03
N GLN A 643 16.15 -21.89 -5.18
CA GLN A 643 16.02 -23.29 -5.60
C GLN A 643 14.70 -23.54 -6.35
N HIS A 644 13.60 -22.90 -5.94
CA HIS A 644 12.31 -22.94 -6.64
C HIS A 644 12.36 -22.21 -7.98
N ALA A 645 12.95 -21.00 -8.04
CA ALA A 645 13.15 -20.27 -9.29
C ALA A 645 14.03 -21.05 -10.29
N LYS A 646 15.06 -21.75 -9.79
CA LYS A 646 15.89 -22.64 -10.61
C LYS A 646 15.12 -23.84 -11.15
N LEU A 647 14.29 -24.49 -10.33
CA LEU A 647 13.42 -25.60 -10.78
C LEU A 647 12.38 -25.14 -11.81
N LEU A 648 11.79 -23.95 -11.65
CA LEU A 648 10.89 -23.37 -12.65
C LEU A 648 11.60 -23.11 -13.99
N ALA A 649 12.80 -22.53 -13.96
CA ALA A 649 13.60 -22.31 -15.16
C ALA A 649 14.00 -23.62 -15.86
N GLU A 650 14.38 -24.65 -15.10
CA GLU A 650 14.68 -25.98 -15.64
C GLU A 650 13.44 -26.66 -16.26
N ARG A 651 12.24 -26.44 -15.69
CA ARG A 651 10.97 -26.98 -16.20
C ARG A 651 10.50 -26.26 -17.47
N SER A 652 10.51 -24.93 -17.48
CA SER A 652 10.17 -24.11 -18.65
C SER A 652 11.10 -24.39 -19.84
N ALA A 653 12.40 -24.55 -19.58
CA ALA A 653 13.37 -24.94 -20.60
C ALA A 653 13.05 -26.32 -21.21
N ALA A 654 12.60 -27.29 -20.41
CA ALA A 654 12.19 -28.61 -20.90
C ALA A 654 10.90 -28.56 -21.73
N GLU A 655 9.88 -27.79 -21.29
CA GLU A 655 8.61 -27.62 -22.00
C GLU A 655 8.81 -26.86 -23.34
N SER A 656 9.69 -25.85 -23.37
CA SER A 656 10.12 -25.17 -24.60
C SER A 656 10.75 -26.13 -25.61
N LEU A 657 11.56 -27.09 -25.12
CA LEU A 657 12.24 -28.08 -25.95
C LEU A 657 11.26 -29.16 -26.47
N ALA A 658 10.32 -29.58 -25.63
CA ALA A 658 9.24 -30.49 -26.03
C ALA A 658 8.34 -29.87 -27.12
N ASN A 659 7.88 -28.62 -26.93
CA ASN A 659 7.05 -27.93 -27.92
C ASN A 659 7.76 -27.72 -29.27
N LYS A 660 9.08 -27.45 -29.27
CA LYS A 660 9.91 -27.37 -30.49
C LYS A 660 10.05 -28.70 -31.24
N SER A 661 9.64 -29.82 -30.64
CA SER A 661 9.64 -31.16 -31.26
C SER A 661 8.25 -31.68 -31.65
N ASN A 662 7.18 -30.94 -31.37
CA ASN A 662 5.80 -31.41 -31.52
C ASN A 662 5.35 -31.46 -33.01
N PRO A 663 5.07 -32.65 -33.59
CA PRO A 663 4.73 -32.77 -35.00
C PRO A 663 3.43 -32.05 -35.42
N ARG A 664 2.51 -31.79 -34.48
CA ARG A 664 1.28 -31.03 -34.76
C ARG A 664 1.54 -29.55 -35.08
N LEU A 665 2.70 -29.00 -34.70
CA LEU A 665 3.06 -27.61 -34.95
C LEU A 665 3.84 -27.41 -36.27
N MET A 666 4.24 -28.49 -36.95
CA MET A 666 4.84 -28.44 -38.29
C MET A 666 4.32 -29.58 -39.19
N PRO A 667 3.02 -29.55 -39.60
CA PRO A 667 2.51 -30.47 -40.61
C PRO A 667 3.22 -30.25 -41.96
N ARG A 668 3.59 -31.34 -42.63
CA ARG A 668 4.10 -31.27 -44.02
C ARG A 668 2.94 -31.21 -45.00
N PHE A 669 2.91 -30.17 -45.83
CA PHE A 669 1.98 -30.07 -46.96
C PHE A 669 2.38 -31.06 -48.07
N PRO A 670 1.42 -31.68 -48.77
CA PRO A 670 1.71 -32.50 -49.94
C PRO A 670 2.09 -31.63 -51.15
N ASP A 671 3.00 -32.15 -52.00
CA ASP A 671 3.41 -31.48 -53.24
C ASP A 671 2.21 -31.27 -54.18
N THR A 672 2.11 -30.08 -54.76
CA THR A 672 1.11 -29.72 -55.78
C THR A 672 1.77 -29.45 -57.14
N ALA A 673 0.98 -29.24 -58.19
CA ALA A 673 1.51 -29.03 -59.54
C ALA A 673 2.48 -27.83 -59.64
N THR A 674 2.24 -26.78 -58.86
CA THR A 674 3.01 -25.52 -58.82
C THR A 674 4.03 -25.45 -57.69
N ILE A 675 3.86 -26.20 -56.59
CA ILE A 675 4.78 -26.21 -55.44
C ILE A 675 5.24 -27.64 -55.17
N LYS A 676 6.53 -27.91 -55.43
CA LYS A 676 7.19 -29.19 -55.17
C LYS A 676 8.31 -29.02 -54.15
N SER A 677 8.37 -29.94 -53.20
CA SER A 677 9.44 -30.02 -52.21
C SER A 677 10.81 -30.20 -52.91
N PRO A 678 11.84 -29.41 -52.57
CA PRO A 678 13.14 -29.52 -53.22
C PRO A 678 13.80 -30.87 -52.93
N ARG A 679 14.37 -31.49 -53.96
CA ARG A 679 15.20 -32.70 -53.87
C ARG A 679 16.68 -32.31 -53.97
N GLU A 680 17.52 -33.04 -53.25
CA GLU A 680 18.92 -32.66 -52.97
C GLU A 680 19.80 -32.52 -54.23
N PRO A 681 20.50 -31.39 -54.42
CA PRO A 681 21.42 -31.20 -55.55
C PRO A 681 22.84 -31.67 -55.19
N VAL A 682 23.20 -32.89 -55.61
CA VAL A 682 24.57 -33.42 -55.45
C VAL A 682 25.52 -32.75 -56.46
N GLN A 683 26.28 -31.75 -56.03
CA GLN A 683 27.34 -31.16 -56.85
C GLN A 683 28.62 -32.01 -56.82
N LYS A 684 29.08 -32.42 -58.00
CA LYS A 684 30.29 -33.21 -58.20
C LYS A 684 31.31 -32.41 -59.02
N VAL A 685 32.45 -32.09 -58.41
CA VAL A 685 33.51 -31.30 -59.06
C VAL A 685 34.76 -32.16 -59.23
N THR A 686 35.17 -32.35 -60.49
CA THR A 686 36.37 -33.10 -60.87
C THR A 686 37.40 -32.16 -61.52
N ARG A 687 38.67 -32.28 -61.10
CA ARG A 687 39.82 -31.66 -61.76
C ARG A 687 40.92 -32.72 -61.93
N PRO A 688 41.70 -32.71 -63.02
CA PRO A 688 42.77 -33.69 -63.23
C PRO A 688 43.78 -33.72 -62.08
N GLY A 689 44.32 -34.91 -61.75
CA GLY A 689 45.35 -35.07 -60.72
C GLY A 689 44.84 -35.13 -59.26
N ARG A 690 43.53 -35.07 -58.99
CA ARG A 690 42.94 -35.38 -57.68
C ARG A 690 41.75 -36.33 -57.81
N MET A 691 41.49 -37.12 -56.76
CA MET A 691 40.28 -37.93 -56.69
C MET A 691 39.01 -37.06 -56.63
N PRO A 692 37.86 -37.53 -57.17
CA PRO A 692 36.61 -36.78 -57.15
C PRO A 692 36.13 -36.48 -55.73
N ILE A 693 35.73 -35.24 -55.46
CA ILE A 693 35.06 -34.87 -54.21
C ILE A 693 33.56 -34.79 -54.46
N HIS A 694 32.80 -35.49 -53.61
CA HIS A 694 31.34 -35.43 -53.57
C HIS A 694 30.92 -34.56 -52.40
N PHE A 695 30.08 -33.55 -52.65
CA PHE A 695 29.45 -32.77 -51.60
C PHE A 695 28.01 -33.25 -51.38
N VAL A 696 27.69 -33.54 -50.12
CA VAL A 696 26.37 -33.90 -49.60
C VAL A 696 26.18 -33.06 -48.34
N ASP A 697 25.04 -32.39 -48.20
CA ASP A 697 24.72 -31.67 -46.97
C ASP A 697 24.21 -32.65 -45.90
N ILE A 698 24.70 -32.52 -44.67
CA ILE A 698 24.44 -33.46 -43.57
C ILE A 698 24.05 -32.68 -42.31
N GLY A 699 22.91 -32.00 -42.40
CA GLY A 699 22.39 -31.10 -41.36
C GLY A 699 22.46 -31.66 -39.94
N GLY A 700 23.10 -30.92 -39.04
CA GLY A 700 23.02 -31.07 -37.58
C GLY A 700 23.65 -32.33 -36.95
N LYS A 701 24.23 -33.25 -37.71
CA LYS A 701 24.51 -34.62 -37.21
C LYS A 701 25.79 -34.81 -36.39
N PHE A 702 26.52 -33.74 -36.04
CA PHE A 702 27.76 -33.81 -35.26
C PHE A 702 27.82 -32.81 -34.09
N ILE A 703 27.23 -33.20 -32.95
CA ILE A 703 27.63 -32.72 -31.63
C ILE A 703 27.97 -33.97 -30.79
N ASP A 704 29.25 -34.18 -30.45
CA ASP A 704 29.63 -35.33 -29.62
C ASP A 704 29.18 -35.11 -28.16
N ILE A 705 28.15 -35.85 -27.79
CA ILE A 705 27.57 -35.89 -26.45
C ILE A 705 28.63 -36.28 -25.40
N LYS A 706 29.60 -37.15 -25.75
CA LYS A 706 30.65 -37.60 -24.83
C LYS A 706 31.64 -36.49 -24.48
N GLU A 707 31.93 -35.56 -25.40
CA GLU A 707 32.74 -34.39 -25.05
C GLU A 707 31.97 -33.41 -24.15
N ARG A 708 30.67 -33.20 -24.41
CA ARG A 708 29.80 -32.38 -23.55
C ARG A 708 29.79 -32.92 -22.11
N GLU A 709 29.64 -34.24 -21.93
CA GLU A 709 29.78 -34.87 -20.63
C GLU A 709 31.16 -34.70 -19.99
N ARG A 710 32.25 -34.85 -20.76
CA ARG A 710 33.62 -34.63 -20.28
C ARG A 710 33.80 -33.22 -19.73
N ARG A 711 33.29 -32.20 -20.43
CA ARG A 711 33.34 -30.80 -19.99
C ARG A 711 32.52 -30.56 -18.71
N ILE A 712 31.34 -31.17 -18.58
CA ILE A 712 30.51 -31.11 -17.35
C ILE A 712 31.22 -31.79 -16.16
N LYS A 713 31.73 -33.03 -16.34
CA LYS A 713 32.48 -33.76 -15.31
C LYS A 713 33.78 -33.05 -14.90
N ALA A 714 34.44 -32.34 -15.82
CA ALA A 714 35.59 -31.47 -15.51
C ALA A 714 35.19 -30.22 -14.70
N GLY A 715 34.05 -29.60 -15.01
CA GLY A 715 33.49 -28.48 -14.24
C GLY A 715 33.18 -28.85 -12.79
N GLY A 716 32.54 -30.00 -12.57
CA GLY A 716 32.25 -30.52 -11.22
C GLY A 716 33.52 -30.73 -10.37
N ARG A 717 34.58 -31.29 -10.96
CA ARG A 717 35.87 -31.46 -10.27
C ARG A 717 36.51 -30.12 -9.86
N ARG A 718 36.43 -29.09 -10.71
CA ARG A 718 36.90 -27.73 -10.36
C ARG A 718 36.11 -27.11 -9.20
N HIS A 719 34.80 -27.35 -9.14
CA HIS A 719 33.97 -26.92 -8.02
C HIS A 719 34.38 -27.59 -6.69
N GLY A 720 34.55 -28.92 -6.68
CA GLY A 720 34.98 -29.66 -5.49
C GLY A 720 36.37 -29.24 -4.96
N VAL A 721 37.32 -28.95 -5.87
CA VAL A 721 38.65 -28.43 -5.50
C VAL A 721 38.55 -27.03 -4.88
N ASN A 722 37.73 -26.14 -5.45
CA ASN A 722 37.53 -24.80 -4.88
C ASN A 722 36.81 -24.83 -3.53
N ALA A 723 35.83 -25.73 -3.33
CA ALA A 723 35.16 -25.92 -2.04
C ALA A 723 36.10 -26.42 -0.93
N ARG A 724 37.04 -27.33 -1.25
CA ARG A 724 38.11 -27.71 -0.31
C ARG A 724 39.07 -26.55 -0.03
N ARG A 725 39.33 -25.68 -1.03
CA ARG A 725 40.17 -24.49 -0.88
C ARG A 725 39.54 -23.37 -0.05
N SER A 726 38.21 -23.23 -0.03
CA SER A 726 37.52 -22.33 0.89
C SER A 726 37.52 -22.89 2.32
N HIS A 727 37.27 -24.18 2.51
CA HIS A 727 37.34 -24.82 3.84
C HIS A 727 38.71 -24.65 4.51
N LEU A 728 39.80 -24.83 3.76
CA LEU A 728 41.17 -24.59 4.24
C LEU A 728 41.46 -23.12 4.58
N LYS A 729 40.78 -22.16 3.94
CA LYS A 729 40.93 -20.73 4.26
C LYS A 729 40.18 -20.33 5.54
N VAL A 730 39.06 -20.97 5.86
CA VAL A 730 38.33 -20.71 7.12
C VAL A 730 39.20 -21.14 8.31
N LEU A 731 39.87 -22.29 8.22
CA LEU A 731 40.81 -22.76 9.25
C LEU A 731 42.02 -21.84 9.47
N SER A 732 42.45 -21.06 8.46
CA SER A 732 43.52 -20.05 8.64
C SER A 732 43.01 -18.67 9.05
N GLY A 733 41.71 -18.48 9.25
CA GLY A 733 41.10 -17.18 9.55
C GLY A 733 41.00 -16.84 11.04
N SER A 734 41.02 -17.84 11.93
CA SER A 734 40.70 -17.67 13.37
C SER A 734 41.87 -17.15 14.22
N ILE A 735 42.75 -16.31 13.66
CA ILE A 735 43.93 -15.75 14.36
C ILE A 735 44.13 -14.27 14.02
N MET A 736 43.27 -13.40 14.55
CA MET A 736 43.64 -12.05 15.04
C MET A 736 42.46 -11.42 15.81
N GLY A 737 42.50 -11.49 17.13
CA GLY A 737 41.46 -10.97 18.02
C GLY A 737 41.81 -11.19 19.49
N ARG A 738 42.83 -10.48 20.00
CA ARG A 738 43.29 -10.54 21.40
C ARG A 738 43.54 -9.14 21.95
N THR A 739 43.31 -8.97 23.24
CA THR A 739 43.15 -7.67 23.91
C THR A 739 44.49 -6.99 24.25
N PRO A 740 44.51 -5.70 24.66
CA PRO A 740 45.76 -4.98 24.90
C PRO A 740 46.64 -5.53 26.04
N SER A 741 46.07 -6.20 27.04
CA SER A 741 46.79 -6.72 28.22
C SER A 741 47.79 -7.83 27.92
N GLU A 742 47.57 -8.63 26.88
CA GLU A 742 48.46 -9.75 26.51
C GLU A 742 49.77 -9.32 25.82
N ARG A 743 49.93 -8.03 25.47
CA ARG A 743 51.10 -7.55 24.71
C ARG A 743 52.41 -7.50 25.51
N GLY A 744 52.36 -7.46 26.85
CA GLY A 744 53.57 -7.39 27.68
C GLY A 744 54.45 -8.65 27.62
N LEU A 745 53.84 -9.84 27.64
CA LEU A 745 54.56 -11.09 27.94
C LEU A 745 55.38 -11.66 26.77
N ARG A 746 55.20 -11.15 25.54
CA ARG A 746 55.91 -11.64 24.35
C ARG A 746 57.25 -10.94 24.03
N ALA A 747 57.62 -9.90 24.77
CA ALA A 747 58.91 -9.23 24.62
C ALA A 747 60.10 -10.07 25.13
N GLY A 748 59.91 -10.88 26.18
CA GLY A 748 60.97 -11.72 26.75
C GLY A 748 61.26 -13.00 25.94
N ILE A 749 60.22 -13.63 25.37
CA ILE A 749 60.33 -14.97 24.75
C ILE A 749 61.13 -14.93 23.44
N LYS A 750 60.98 -13.86 22.63
CA LYS A 750 61.70 -13.70 21.36
C LYS A 750 63.22 -13.50 21.46
N ARG A 751 63.80 -13.51 22.66
CA ARG A 751 65.26 -13.55 22.88
C ARG A 751 65.82 -14.96 23.17
N ARG A 752 64.99 -16.01 23.21
CA ARG A 752 65.46 -17.41 23.40
C ARG A 752 65.32 -18.32 22.18
N GLU A 753 64.46 -18.00 21.21
CA GLU A 753 64.28 -18.79 19.97
C GLU A 753 65.31 -18.43 18.86
N ALA A 754 66.32 -17.61 19.17
CA ALA A 754 67.41 -17.23 18.26
C ALA A 754 68.72 -18.01 18.51
N ALA A 755 68.69 -18.98 19.43
CA ALA A 755 69.73 -19.99 19.64
C ALA A 755 69.11 -21.38 19.48
N VAL A 756 69.94 -22.42 19.34
CA VAL A 756 69.50 -23.81 19.04
C VAL A 756 68.88 -23.96 17.63
N ALA A 757 69.47 -23.26 16.66
CA ALA A 757 69.55 -23.73 15.27
C ALA A 757 70.94 -24.35 14.99
N ALA A 758 71.52 -25.00 16.00
CA ALA A 758 72.82 -25.67 15.97
C ALA A 758 72.92 -26.68 17.14
N GLY A 759 73.67 -27.76 16.96
CA GLY A 759 73.99 -28.74 17.99
C GLY A 759 73.16 -30.03 17.93
N SER A 760 73.82 -31.17 18.17
CA SER A 760 73.24 -32.51 18.20
C SER A 760 73.50 -33.18 19.55
N ALA A 761 72.74 -34.24 19.84
CA ALA A 761 73.00 -35.33 20.79
C ALA A 761 72.78 -35.13 22.33
N ALA A 762 72.05 -36.13 22.86
CA ALA A 762 72.30 -36.89 24.10
C ALA A 762 71.81 -36.44 25.51
N LEU A 763 71.06 -37.39 26.12
CA LEU A 763 71.07 -37.89 27.52
C LEU A 763 70.55 -37.07 28.75
N ALA A 764 69.47 -37.62 29.34
CA ALA A 764 69.36 -38.15 30.72
C ALA A 764 69.01 -37.30 32.00
N THR A 765 68.35 -38.01 32.94
CA THR A 765 68.30 -37.86 34.43
C THR A 765 67.66 -36.65 35.14
N GLN A 766 66.38 -36.82 35.52
CA GLN A 766 65.75 -36.87 36.88
C GLN A 766 66.16 -35.97 38.12
N PRO A 767 65.29 -35.85 39.17
CA PRO A 767 65.19 -34.73 40.17
C PRO A 767 65.61 -35.15 41.63
N PRO A 768 65.07 -34.69 42.83
CA PRO A 768 64.09 -33.65 43.25
C PRO A 768 64.44 -32.86 44.58
N SER A 769 63.41 -32.41 45.35
CA SER A 769 63.34 -31.98 46.80
C SER A 769 63.34 -30.46 47.13
N SER A 770 62.73 -29.91 48.21
CA SER A 770 61.60 -30.35 49.11
C SER A 770 61.18 -29.28 50.18
N ALA A 771 59.89 -29.28 50.60
CA ALA A 771 59.34 -28.88 51.95
C ALA A 771 59.39 -27.37 52.40
N THR A 772 58.65 -26.81 53.40
CA THR A 772 57.63 -27.29 54.38
C THR A 772 56.78 -26.15 55.05
N MET A 773 55.67 -26.49 55.75
CA MET A 773 55.01 -25.81 56.91
C MET A 773 53.90 -24.71 56.70
N SER A 774 53.12 -24.47 57.76
CA SER A 774 51.86 -23.69 57.94
C SER A 774 51.73 -23.27 59.45
N PRO A 775 50.68 -22.59 60.02
CA PRO A 775 49.33 -22.28 59.49
C PRO A 775 48.64 -20.93 59.90
N ALA A 776 47.39 -20.77 59.44
CA ALA A 776 46.21 -20.15 60.11
C ALA A 776 45.80 -18.66 59.91
N LEU A 777 44.46 -18.50 59.87
CA LEU A 777 43.57 -17.32 60.06
C LEU A 777 43.26 -16.33 58.90
N LEU A 778 42.02 -16.49 58.42
CA LEU A 778 41.00 -15.49 58.01
C LEU A 778 41.04 -14.75 56.66
N SER A 779 39.86 -14.82 56.02
CA SER A 779 39.27 -13.91 55.01
C SER A 779 39.80 -13.88 53.57
N GLU A 780 38.85 -13.57 52.67
CA GLU A 780 38.94 -13.35 51.22
C GLU A 780 39.16 -14.60 50.32
N VAL A 781 38.58 -14.54 49.11
CA VAL A 781 38.38 -15.68 48.21
C VAL A 781 39.13 -15.45 46.89
N PRO A 782 40.18 -16.22 46.58
CA PRO A 782 40.85 -16.20 45.29
C PRO A 782 40.59 -17.45 44.44
N ALA A 783 40.70 -17.26 43.12
CA ALA A 783 40.42 -18.23 42.05
C ALA A 783 41.06 -19.62 42.21
N VAL A 784 40.25 -20.66 41.99
CA VAL A 784 40.74 -21.99 41.58
C VAL A 784 40.96 -21.98 40.07
N VAL A 785 42.11 -22.50 39.62
CA VAL A 785 42.42 -22.75 38.21
C VAL A 785 42.45 -24.26 37.99
N GLU A 786 41.54 -24.78 37.16
CA GLU A 786 41.59 -26.16 36.67
C GLU A 786 42.12 -26.24 35.22
N ALA A 787 42.56 -27.44 34.84
CA ALA A 787 43.35 -27.69 33.63
C ALA A 787 42.50 -27.74 32.33
N PRO A 788 43.09 -27.42 31.16
CA PRO A 788 42.34 -27.33 29.90
C PRO A 788 42.01 -28.72 29.30
N SER A 789 40.72 -29.00 29.16
CA SER A 789 40.20 -30.14 28.39
C SER A 789 40.10 -29.84 26.88
N ASP A 790 40.14 -30.89 26.05
CA ASP A 790 40.26 -30.87 24.58
C ASP A 790 39.44 -29.81 23.81
N PRO A 791 40.05 -28.99 22.93
CA PRO A 791 39.37 -28.00 22.10
C PRO A 791 38.68 -28.64 20.87
N LYS A 792 37.77 -29.60 21.09
CA LYS A 792 36.96 -30.26 20.06
C LYS A 792 35.46 -30.36 20.38
N VAL A 793 34.99 -29.75 21.47
CA VAL A 793 33.57 -29.72 21.85
C VAL A 793 33.08 -28.29 22.08
N GLU A 794 33.20 -27.43 21.06
CA GLU A 794 32.47 -26.16 20.98
C GLU A 794 31.54 -26.16 19.75
N ALA A 795 30.46 -26.93 19.85
CA ALA A 795 29.33 -26.86 18.92
C ALA A 795 28.14 -26.21 19.64
N ALA A 796 27.92 -24.92 19.38
CA ALA A 796 26.74 -24.12 19.73
C ALA A 796 26.08 -24.44 21.08
N ALA A 797 26.51 -23.76 22.15
CA ALA A 797 25.83 -23.78 23.44
C ALA A 797 24.37 -23.32 23.29
N ARG A 798 23.42 -24.28 23.30
CA ARG A 798 22.00 -24.00 23.54
C ARG A 798 21.88 -23.38 24.93
N ALA A 799 21.06 -22.33 25.06
CA ALA A 799 20.65 -21.85 26.38
C ALA A 799 19.94 -22.99 27.13
N ALA A 800 20.09 -23.05 28.45
CA ALA A 800 19.46 -24.08 29.27
C ALA A 800 17.93 -24.06 29.07
N PRO A 801 17.26 -25.22 28.94
CA PRO A 801 15.81 -25.29 28.83
C PRO A 801 15.12 -24.62 30.02
N TYR A 802 14.04 -23.90 29.75
CA TYR A 802 13.19 -23.32 30.78
C TYR A 802 12.57 -24.44 31.65
N TYR A 803 12.69 -24.29 32.96
CA TYR A 803 12.02 -25.15 33.95
C TYR A 803 11.49 -24.29 35.11
N ASN A 804 10.34 -24.67 35.65
CA ASN A 804 9.69 -24.00 36.76
C ASN A 804 9.02 -25.05 37.65
N ALA A 805 9.61 -25.29 38.83
CA ALA A 805 9.21 -26.39 39.73
C ALA A 805 7.75 -26.33 40.19
N ARG A 806 7.12 -25.14 40.19
CA ARG A 806 5.68 -24.99 40.50
C ARG A 806 4.79 -25.60 39.43
N LEU A 807 5.26 -25.61 38.19
CA LEU A 807 4.53 -26.07 37.00
C LEU A 807 4.87 -27.51 36.59
N ASP A 808 5.62 -28.23 37.42
CA ASP A 808 5.95 -29.64 37.19
C ASP A 808 4.69 -30.52 37.17
N PRO A 809 4.47 -31.38 36.16
CA PRO A 809 3.31 -32.27 36.09
C PRO A 809 3.07 -33.12 37.34
N ALA A 810 4.13 -33.48 38.08
CA ALA A 810 4.00 -34.25 39.32
C ALA A 810 3.07 -33.57 40.35
N ASN A 811 3.05 -32.24 40.39
CA ASN A 811 2.26 -31.44 41.35
C ASN A 811 0.73 -31.54 41.13
N TYR A 812 0.28 -32.07 39.98
CA TYR A 812 -1.13 -32.03 39.54
C TYR A 812 -1.78 -33.42 39.43
N LEU A 813 -1.05 -34.48 39.77
CA LEU A 813 -1.52 -35.87 39.67
C LEU A 813 -2.64 -36.20 40.67
N GLU A 814 -2.55 -35.70 41.91
CA GLU A 814 -3.42 -36.06 43.03
C GLU A 814 -4.45 -34.96 43.39
N GLY A 815 -5.43 -35.33 44.23
CA GLY A 815 -6.46 -34.42 44.74
C GLY A 815 -7.66 -34.17 43.80
N PRO A 816 -8.70 -33.46 44.28
CA PRO A 816 -9.86 -33.09 43.48
C PRO A 816 -9.48 -32.15 42.33
N LEU A 817 -10.31 -32.10 41.29
CA LEU A 817 -10.14 -31.12 40.21
C LEU A 817 -10.45 -29.71 40.72
N SER A 818 -9.58 -28.77 40.41
CA SER A 818 -9.68 -27.38 40.88
C SER A 818 -10.89 -26.64 40.29
N GLU A 819 -11.34 -25.63 41.02
CA GLU A 819 -12.26 -24.60 40.53
C GLU A 819 -11.54 -23.56 39.66
N ASN A 820 -10.22 -23.39 39.82
CA ASN A 820 -9.44 -22.52 38.93
C ASN A 820 -9.26 -23.23 37.56
N PRO A 821 -9.72 -22.63 36.45
CA PRO A 821 -9.73 -23.30 35.15
C PRO A 821 -8.32 -23.59 34.60
N ALA A 822 -7.32 -22.76 34.94
CA ALA A 822 -5.93 -22.99 34.52
C ALA A 822 -5.27 -24.12 35.32
N THR A 823 -5.44 -24.15 36.65
CA THR A 823 -5.00 -25.25 37.51
C THR A 823 -5.69 -26.57 37.11
N ARG A 824 -7.00 -26.52 36.86
CA ARG A 824 -7.79 -27.66 36.40
C ARG A 824 -7.29 -28.19 35.06
N LEU A 825 -6.95 -27.31 34.10
CA LEU A 825 -6.31 -27.72 32.85
C LEU A 825 -4.97 -28.43 33.10
N ARG A 826 -4.12 -27.95 34.01
CA ARG A 826 -2.87 -28.66 34.36
C ARG A 826 -3.11 -30.04 34.98
N GLN A 827 -4.13 -30.19 35.83
CA GLN A 827 -4.54 -31.51 36.34
C GLN A 827 -5.03 -32.44 35.22
N LEU A 828 -5.88 -31.94 34.32
CA LEU A 828 -6.31 -32.69 33.13
C LEU A 828 -5.13 -33.03 32.20
N LEU A 829 -4.07 -32.21 32.15
CA LEU A 829 -2.86 -32.46 31.35
C LEU A 829 -1.83 -33.39 32.01
N ALA A 830 -1.82 -33.52 33.33
CA ALA A 830 -0.91 -34.42 34.06
C ALA A 830 -1.48 -35.85 34.23
N ARG A 831 -2.81 -35.97 34.41
CA ARG A 831 -3.49 -37.24 34.69
C ARG A 831 -3.66 -38.11 33.42
N PRO A 832 -4.09 -39.38 33.53
CA PRO A 832 -4.50 -40.19 32.37
C PRO A 832 -5.69 -39.58 31.59
N GLY A 833 -5.98 -40.10 30.40
CA GLY A 833 -7.08 -39.67 29.53
C GLY A 833 -6.72 -38.58 28.51
N ILE A 834 -7.43 -38.47 27.39
CA ILE A 834 -7.29 -37.36 26.43
C ILE A 834 -8.23 -36.18 26.75
N VAL A 835 -7.70 -34.95 26.72
CA VAL A 835 -8.54 -33.74 26.82
C VAL A 835 -9.22 -33.48 25.48
N THR A 836 -10.54 -33.67 25.41
CA THR A 836 -11.35 -33.34 24.23
C THR A 836 -11.98 -31.97 24.41
N ALA A 837 -11.68 -31.03 23.50
CA ALA A 837 -12.21 -29.66 23.56
C ALA A 837 -12.89 -29.26 22.23
N PRO A 838 -14.24 -29.16 22.18
CA PRO A 838 -14.95 -28.79 20.96
C PRO A 838 -14.75 -27.30 20.63
N GLY A 839 -14.67 -27.00 19.33
CA GLY A 839 -14.56 -25.63 18.82
C GLY A 839 -15.89 -24.89 18.89
N ILE A 840 -15.94 -23.90 19.77
CA ILE A 840 -17.08 -22.99 20.00
C ILE A 840 -16.84 -21.61 19.36
N CYS A 841 -17.91 -20.83 19.18
CA CYS A 841 -17.88 -19.54 18.47
C CYS A 841 -18.61 -18.39 19.19
N ASP A 842 -19.51 -18.70 20.12
CA ASP A 842 -20.39 -17.76 20.83
C ASP A 842 -20.94 -18.38 22.12
N GLY A 843 -21.83 -17.65 22.81
CA GLY A 843 -22.44 -18.12 24.07
C GLY A 843 -23.41 -19.29 23.89
N ILE A 844 -24.12 -19.35 22.75
CA ILE A 844 -25.07 -20.44 22.44
C ILE A 844 -24.30 -21.76 22.28
N SER A 845 -23.23 -21.74 21.48
CA SER A 845 -22.36 -22.91 21.30
C SER A 845 -21.55 -23.28 22.54
N ALA A 846 -21.22 -22.32 23.40
CA ALA A 846 -20.62 -22.60 24.71
C ALA A 846 -21.62 -23.31 25.65
N ARG A 847 -22.86 -22.82 25.80
CA ARG A 847 -23.90 -23.46 26.59
C ARG A 847 -24.18 -24.89 26.12
N ALA A 848 -24.40 -25.10 24.83
CA ALA A 848 -24.64 -26.43 24.25
C ALA A 848 -23.45 -27.40 24.46
N ALA A 849 -22.22 -26.91 24.52
CA ALA A 849 -21.06 -27.74 24.82
C ALA A 849 -20.92 -28.08 26.33
N VAL A 850 -21.34 -27.19 27.22
CA VAL A 850 -21.42 -27.46 28.67
C VAL A 850 -22.56 -28.43 28.97
N GLU A 851 -23.73 -28.25 28.35
CA GLU A 851 -24.88 -29.16 28.41
C GLU A 851 -24.52 -30.57 27.96
N ALA A 852 -23.76 -30.70 26.86
CA ALA A 852 -23.24 -31.98 26.37
C ALA A 852 -22.12 -32.61 27.25
N GLY A 853 -21.75 -31.96 28.37
CA GLY A 853 -20.82 -32.52 29.36
C GLY A 853 -19.33 -32.44 29.00
N PHE A 854 -18.92 -31.53 28.11
CA PHE A 854 -17.49 -31.39 27.76
C PHE A 854 -16.68 -30.72 28.90
N GLU A 855 -15.73 -31.47 29.48
CA GLU A 855 -14.87 -30.99 30.57
C GLU A 855 -13.86 -29.89 30.20
N CYS A 856 -13.73 -29.54 28.92
CA CYS A 856 -12.84 -28.50 28.41
C CYS A 856 -13.43 -27.95 27.11
N LEU A 857 -13.25 -26.65 26.82
CA LEU A 857 -13.76 -25.99 25.62
C LEU A 857 -12.62 -25.39 24.80
N TYR A 858 -12.81 -25.21 23.48
CA TYR A 858 -11.85 -24.56 22.60
C TYR A 858 -12.45 -23.33 21.91
N GLN A 859 -11.97 -22.13 22.25
CA GLN A 859 -12.28 -20.92 21.51
C GLN A 859 -11.44 -20.88 20.23
N SER A 860 -12.07 -21.18 19.09
CA SER A 860 -11.45 -21.17 17.77
C SER A 860 -11.33 -19.75 17.21
N GLY A 861 -10.17 -19.33 16.73
CA GLY A 861 -9.97 -18.01 16.13
C GLY A 861 -10.76 -17.83 14.83
N ALA A 862 -10.84 -18.88 14.02
CA ALA A 862 -11.66 -18.90 12.81
C ALA A 862 -13.15 -18.77 13.13
N ALA A 863 -13.64 -19.51 14.13
CA ALA A 863 -15.05 -19.48 14.52
C ALA A 863 -15.43 -18.18 15.24
N THR A 864 -14.50 -17.61 16.04
CA THR A 864 -14.62 -16.27 16.65
C THR A 864 -14.72 -15.19 15.56
N THR A 865 -13.84 -15.21 14.56
CA THR A 865 -13.84 -14.23 13.45
C THR A 865 -15.13 -14.31 12.63
N ALA A 866 -15.60 -15.52 12.34
CA ALA A 866 -16.85 -15.75 11.63
C ALA A 866 -18.07 -15.25 12.42
N SER A 867 -18.18 -15.59 13.70
CA SER A 867 -19.32 -15.21 14.56
C SER A 867 -19.33 -13.71 14.89
N ARG A 868 -18.20 -13.14 15.30
CA ARG A 868 -18.13 -11.74 15.77
C ARG A 868 -18.12 -10.71 14.65
N LEU A 869 -17.55 -11.03 13.48
CA LEU A 869 -17.33 -10.06 12.40
C LEU A 869 -18.01 -10.44 11.07
N GLY A 870 -18.49 -11.68 10.91
CA GLY A 870 -18.96 -12.19 9.62
C GLY A 870 -17.84 -12.37 8.59
N GLN A 871 -16.59 -12.54 9.04
CA GLN A 871 -15.39 -12.51 8.20
C GLN A 871 -14.62 -13.85 8.20
N PRO A 872 -13.82 -14.13 7.14
CA PRO A 872 -12.98 -15.32 7.07
C PRO A 872 -11.71 -15.19 7.94
N ASP A 873 -11.11 -16.34 8.26
CA ASP A 873 -9.90 -16.42 9.08
C ASP A 873 -8.61 -16.01 8.31
N LEU A 874 -8.42 -14.70 8.22
CA LEU A 874 -7.31 -14.01 7.55
C LEU A 874 -6.70 -12.91 8.44
N ALA A 875 -6.62 -13.14 9.75
CA ALA A 875 -6.14 -12.18 10.76
C ALA A 875 -6.89 -10.84 10.80
N ILE A 876 -8.21 -10.88 10.55
CA ILE A 876 -9.09 -9.70 10.57
C ILE A 876 -9.53 -9.35 12.00
N ALA A 877 -9.79 -10.35 12.84
CA ALA A 877 -10.14 -10.14 14.24
C ALA A 877 -8.92 -9.71 15.07
N THR A 878 -9.13 -8.74 15.97
CA THR A 878 -8.09 -8.17 16.83
C THR A 878 -8.09 -8.80 18.22
N LEU A 879 -7.02 -8.55 18.99
CA LEU A 879 -6.96 -8.93 20.41
C LEU A 879 -8.21 -8.50 21.22
N ASN A 880 -8.87 -7.39 20.86
CA ASN A 880 -10.06 -6.96 21.59
C ASN A 880 -11.27 -7.86 21.28
N ASP A 881 -11.45 -8.26 20.03
CA ASP A 881 -12.54 -9.14 19.59
C ASP A 881 -12.39 -10.55 20.20
N PHE A 882 -11.16 -11.06 20.18
CA PHE A 882 -10.79 -12.33 20.82
C PHE A 882 -11.01 -12.31 22.34
N VAL A 883 -10.59 -11.25 23.04
CA VAL A 883 -10.80 -11.13 24.50
C VAL A 883 -12.27 -10.98 24.84
N GLY A 884 -13.03 -10.17 24.11
CA GLY A 884 -14.47 -10.00 24.34
C GLY A 884 -15.31 -11.24 23.99
N ALA A 885 -14.76 -12.16 23.19
CA ALA A 885 -15.29 -13.51 23.03
C ALA A 885 -14.89 -14.44 24.18
N ALA A 886 -13.61 -14.42 24.59
CA ALA A 886 -13.08 -15.23 25.68
C ALA A 886 -13.79 -14.94 27.02
N GLU A 887 -13.87 -13.68 27.40
CA GLU A 887 -14.46 -13.18 28.66
C GLU A 887 -15.92 -13.58 28.80
N MET A 888 -16.70 -13.42 27.72
CA MET A 888 -18.09 -13.89 27.65
C MET A 888 -18.18 -15.41 27.84
N VAL A 889 -17.42 -16.21 27.08
CA VAL A 889 -17.46 -17.68 27.18
C VAL A 889 -17.05 -18.17 28.57
N CYS A 890 -15.94 -17.67 29.12
CA CYS A 890 -15.44 -18.11 30.42
C CYS A 890 -16.39 -17.74 31.56
N SER A 891 -17.15 -16.64 31.44
CA SER A 891 -18.15 -16.25 32.44
C SER A 891 -19.35 -17.21 32.54
N LEU A 892 -19.65 -17.99 31.49
CA LEU A 892 -20.78 -18.95 31.47
C LEU A 892 -20.50 -20.21 32.29
N SER A 893 -19.24 -20.62 32.44
CA SER A 893 -18.83 -21.69 33.34
C SER A 893 -17.39 -21.46 33.81
N PRO A 894 -17.17 -20.64 34.86
CA PRO A 894 -15.83 -20.22 35.29
C PRO A 894 -14.88 -21.35 35.67
N THR A 895 -15.41 -22.53 36.02
CA THR A 895 -14.64 -23.74 36.34
C THR A 895 -14.25 -24.57 35.12
N THR A 896 -14.94 -24.41 33.97
CA THR A 896 -14.66 -25.18 32.76
C THR A 896 -13.47 -24.58 32.00
N PRO A 897 -12.35 -25.30 31.80
CA PRO A 897 -11.19 -24.75 31.15
C PRO A 897 -11.46 -24.40 29.69
N VAL A 898 -11.22 -23.15 29.32
CA VAL A 898 -11.19 -22.71 27.92
C VAL A 898 -9.75 -22.64 27.44
N ILE A 899 -9.43 -23.41 26.39
CA ILE A 899 -8.22 -23.23 25.60
C ILE A 899 -8.57 -22.24 24.49
N ALA A 900 -7.86 -21.12 24.40
CA ALA A 900 -8.16 -20.08 23.42
C ALA A 900 -7.10 -19.97 22.32
N ASP A 901 -7.56 -19.74 21.10
CA ASP A 901 -6.74 -19.25 20.01
C ASP A 901 -6.29 -17.81 20.28
N ALA A 902 -5.04 -17.48 19.97
CA ALA A 902 -4.47 -16.15 20.11
C ALA A 902 -3.65 -15.72 18.88
N ASP A 903 -3.87 -16.38 17.74
CA ASP A 903 -3.13 -16.18 16.50
C ASP A 903 -1.60 -16.22 16.77
N THR A 904 -0.93 -15.12 16.46
CA THR A 904 0.51 -14.90 16.60
C THR A 904 0.86 -14.12 17.87
N GLY A 905 -0.09 -13.93 18.80
CA GLY A 905 0.01 -13.02 19.94
C GLY A 905 -0.14 -11.54 19.59
N PHE A 906 -0.75 -11.25 18.42
CA PHE A 906 -1.13 -9.92 17.94
C PHE A 906 0.02 -8.90 17.84
N GLY A 907 1.26 -9.36 17.64
CA GLY A 907 2.43 -8.52 17.34
C GLY A 907 3.70 -8.97 18.06
N GLY A 908 4.57 -8.01 18.39
CA GLY A 908 5.83 -8.27 19.10
C GLY A 908 5.65 -8.63 20.59
N PRO A 909 6.76 -8.87 21.33
CA PRO A 909 6.75 -9.39 22.70
C PRO A 909 5.83 -8.67 23.69
N ALA A 910 5.70 -7.34 23.60
CA ALA A 910 4.80 -6.56 24.45
C ALA A 910 3.31 -6.86 24.18
N ASN A 911 2.93 -7.12 22.92
CA ASN A 911 1.57 -7.52 22.57
C ASN A 911 1.29 -8.96 22.99
N VAL A 912 2.27 -9.87 22.88
CA VAL A 912 2.16 -11.23 23.41
C VAL A 912 1.94 -11.21 24.92
N ALA A 913 2.72 -10.42 25.66
CA ALA A 913 2.57 -10.29 27.11
C ALA A 913 1.23 -9.67 27.52
N ARG A 914 0.78 -8.63 26.79
CA ARG A 914 -0.55 -8.03 26.95
C ARG A 914 -1.68 -9.03 26.64
N THR A 915 -1.48 -9.94 25.69
CA THR A 915 -2.44 -10.99 25.31
C THR A 915 -2.59 -12.01 26.44
N VAL A 916 -1.49 -12.61 26.92
CA VAL A 916 -1.50 -13.52 28.07
C VAL A 916 -2.15 -12.86 29.29
N THR A 917 -1.76 -11.61 29.61
CA THR A 917 -2.31 -10.87 30.75
C THR A 917 -3.83 -10.63 30.62
N LYS A 918 -4.34 -10.37 29.40
CA LYS A 918 -5.77 -10.19 29.16
C LYS A 918 -6.54 -11.50 29.20
N TYR A 919 -6.03 -12.56 28.59
CA TYR A 919 -6.67 -13.88 28.56
C TYR A 919 -6.77 -14.48 29.98
N ALA A 920 -5.69 -14.44 30.76
CA ALA A 920 -5.69 -14.93 32.14
C ALA A 920 -6.64 -14.13 33.06
N ARG A 921 -6.84 -12.83 32.81
CA ARG A 921 -7.85 -12.00 33.51
C ARG A 921 -9.29 -12.28 33.05
N ALA A 922 -9.47 -12.74 31.82
CA ALA A 922 -10.76 -13.11 31.24
C ALA A 922 -11.22 -14.53 31.63
N GLY A 923 -10.48 -15.25 32.48
CA GLY A 923 -10.82 -16.62 32.92
C GLY A 923 -10.31 -17.75 32.01
N VAL A 924 -9.58 -17.42 30.93
CA VAL A 924 -9.04 -18.43 30.01
C VAL A 924 -8.00 -19.30 30.73
N ALA A 925 -8.03 -20.62 30.48
CA ALA A 925 -7.13 -21.59 31.11
C ALA A 925 -5.74 -21.66 30.44
N GLY A 926 -5.69 -21.45 29.12
CA GLY A 926 -4.46 -21.40 28.35
C GLY A 926 -4.71 -20.93 26.92
N LEU A 927 -3.63 -20.61 26.20
CA LEU A 927 -3.70 -20.19 24.79
C LEU A 927 -2.65 -20.85 23.93
N HIS A 928 -2.87 -20.87 22.61
CA HIS A 928 -1.83 -21.20 21.63
C HIS A 928 -1.33 -19.98 20.86
N ILE A 929 -0.03 -19.99 20.54
CA ILE A 929 0.64 -18.98 19.71
C ILE A 929 1.33 -19.69 18.56
N GLU A 930 1.05 -19.27 17.33
CA GLU A 930 1.61 -19.87 16.11
C GLU A 930 2.84 -19.13 15.54
N ASP A 931 3.58 -19.82 14.68
CA ASP A 931 4.80 -19.33 14.02
C ASP A 931 4.58 -18.62 12.68
N GLN A 932 3.34 -18.23 12.35
CA GLN A 932 3.03 -17.44 11.15
C GLN A 932 3.45 -15.96 11.26
N VAL A 933 3.48 -15.26 10.13
CA VAL A 933 3.46 -13.79 10.08
C VAL A 933 2.17 -13.23 10.71
N GLN A 934 2.18 -12.00 11.22
CA GLN A 934 1.02 -11.44 11.94
C GLN A 934 -0.27 -11.42 11.10
N THR A 935 -0.18 -11.18 9.78
CA THR A 935 -1.28 -11.36 8.82
C THR A 935 -1.47 -12.85 8.51
N LYS A 936 -1.82 -13.63 9.53
CA LYS A 936 -1.92 -15.09 9.46
C LYS A 936 -3.08 -15.56 8.60
N ARG A 937 -3.01 -16.83 8.18
CA ARG A 937 -4.08 -17.52 7.44
C ARG A 937 -4.51 -18.75 8.20
N CYS A 938 -5.77 -19.15 8.10
CA CYS A 938 -6.25 -20.44 8.61
C CYS A 938 -5.26 -21.58 8.32
N GLY A 939 -4.98 -22.39 9.35
CA GLY A 939 -4.00 -23.47 9.33
C GLY A 939 -4.24 -24.58 8.30
N HIS A 940 -5.37 -24.51 7.59
CA HIS A 940 -5.77 -25.44 6.54
C HIS A 940 -5.68 -24.88 5.10
N LEU A 941 -5.35 -23.59 4.93
CA LEU A 941 -5.23 -22.95 3.62
C LEU A 941 -3.83 -23.14 2.98
N LEU A 942 -3.73 -22.86 1.67
CA LEU A 942 -2.47 -22.81 0.95
C LEU A 942 -1.80 -21.43 1.04
N GLY A 943 -0.47 -21.41 0.91
CA GLY A 943 0.31 -20.16 0.83
C GLY A 943 0.53 -19.46 2.17
N LYS A 944 0.67 -20.20 3.26
CA LYS A 944 1.11 -19.69 4.57
C LYS A 944 2.52 -19.08 4.49
N GLN A 945 2.82 -18.18 5.42
CA GLN A 945 4.16 -17.63 5.63
C GLN A 945 4.52 -17.75 7.12
N VAL A 946 5.69 -18.30 7.44
CA VAL A 946 6.17 -18.51 8.81
C VAL A 946 7.42 -17.67 9.09
N VAL A 947 7.55 -17.17 10.32
CA VAL A 947 8.67 -16.34 10.75
C VAL A 947 9.91 -17.19 11.09
N SER A 948 11.00 -16.53 11.48
CA SER A 948 12.23 -17.21 11.91
C SER A 948 11.98 -18.04 13.18
N ARG A 949 12.81 -19.07 13.39
CA ARG A 949 12.82 -19.83 14.65
C ARG A 949 13.06 -18.91 15.85
N GLU A 950 13.96 -17.93 15.69
CA GLU A 950 14.34 -16.98 16.73
C GLU A 950 13.17 -16.06 17.12
N GLU A 951 12.36 -15.58 16.17
CA GLU A 951 11.16 -14.79 16.45
C GLU A 951 10.06 -15.62 17.13
N PHE A 952 9.76 -16.82 16.61
CA PHE A 952 8.76 -17.71 17.21
C PHE A 952 9.11 -18.06 18.67
N VAL A 953 10.37 -18.47 18.92
CA VAL A 953 10.89 -18.69 20.29
C VAL A 953 10.78 -17.44 21.16
N THR A 954 10.98 -16.24 20.59
CA THR A 954 10.85 -14.98 21.32
C THR A 954 9.39 -14.68 21.70
N ARG A 955 8.40 -15.02 20.86
CA ARG A 955 6.97 -14.96 21.22
C ARG A 955 6.65 -15.92 22.36
N ILE A 956 7.06 -17.19 22.26
CA ILE A 956 6.84 -18.19 23.32
C ILE A 956 7.47 -17.75 24.65
N ARG A 957 8.73 -17.27 24.62
CA ARG A 957 9.41 -16.77 25.82
C ARG A 957 8.71 -15.54 26.41
N ALA A 958 8.19 -14.63 25.57
CA ALA A 958 7.42 -13.48 26.04
C ALA A 958 6.10 -13.91 26.73
N ALA A 959 5.44 -14.94 26.22
CA ALA A 959 4.22 -15.50 26.83
C ALA A 959 4.50 -16.17 28.18
N VAL A 960 5.59 -16.93 28.27
CA VAL A 960 6.09 -17.57 29.49
C VAL A 960 6.45 -16.54 30.56
N ILE A 961 7.23 -15.51 30.21
CA ILE A 961 7.56 -14.40 31.12
C ILE A 961 6.28 -13.69 31.59
N ALA A 962 5.34 -13.44 30.68
CA ALA A 962 4.09 -12.76 31.04
C ALA A 962 3.21 -13.55 32.01
N ARG A 963 3.13 -14.88 31.87
CA ARG A 963 2.48 -15.78 32.83
C ARG A 963 3.17 -15.71 34.20
N ASP A 964 4.49 -15.85 34.21
CA ASP A 964 5.29 -15.91 35.43
C ASP A 964 5.27 -14.57 36.19
N MET A 965 5.04 -13.45 35.50
CA MET A 965 4.84 -12.12 36.08
C MET A 965 3.43 -11.88 36.66
N ILE A 966 2.47 -12.81 36.51
CA ILE A 966 1.13 -12.65 37.12
C ILE A 966 1.24 -12.85 38.64
N PRO A 967 0.82 -11.87 39.47
CA PRO A 967 0.86 -11.98 40.94
C PRO A 967 0.15 -13.24 41.46
N GLY A 968 0.71 -13.87 42.48
CA GLY A 968 0.27 -15.18 43.00
C GLY A 968 0.83 -16.38 42.24
N GLY A 969 1.36 -16.20 41.02
CA GLY A 969 1.91 -17.26 40.18
C GLY A 969 0.81 -18.02 39.44
N SER A 970 0.60 -17.69 38.17
CA SER A 970 -0.51 -18.26 37.39
C SER A 970 -0.19 -19.64 36.80
N ASP A 971 -1.16 -20.55 36.85
CA ASP A 971 -1.11 -21.86 36.16
C ASP A 971 -1.46 -21.79 34.68
N PHE A 972 -1.67 -20.61 34.12
CA PHE A 972 -2.05 -20.41 32.72
C PHE A 972 -1.16 -21.22 31.74
N VAL A 973 -1.78 -21.95 30.82
CA VAL A 973 -1.09 -22.92 29.94
C VAL A 973 -0.66 -22.26 28.64
N ILE A 974 0.63 -22.32 28.32
CA ILE A 974 1.21 -21.79 27.08
C ILE A 974 1.40 -22.92 26.06
N ILE A 975 0.66 -22.89 24.97
CA ILE A 975 0.74 -23.88 23.89
C ILE A 975 1.57 -23.30 22.73
N GLY A 976 2.67 -23.95 22.37
CA GLY A 976 3.46 -23.55 21.19
C GLY A 976 2.94 -24.23 19.94
N ARG A 977 2.41 -23.47 18.98
CA ARG A 977 1.89 -23.98 17.70
C ARG A 977 2.87 -23.74 16.55
N THR A 978 2.96 -24.71 15.64
CA THR A 978 3.66 -24.53 14.36
C THR A 978 2.80 -24.89 13.16
N ASP A 979 2.87 -24.03 12.15
CA ASP A 979 2.25 -24.16 10.84
C ASP A 979 3.29 -24.44 9.75
N SER A 980 4.59 -24.38 10.08
CA SER A 980 5.71 -24.57 9.14
C SER A 980 5.77 -25.94 8.48
N ALA A 981 5.05 -26.95 9.02
CA ALA A 981 4.96 -28.31 8.48
C ALA A 981 4.65 -28.34 6.98
N GLN A 982 3.79 -27.44 6.51
CA GLN A 982 3.39 -27.31 5.10
C GLN A 982 4.42 -26.56 4.23
N VAL A 983 5.21 -25.67 4.83
CA VAL A 983 6.08 -24.69 4.13
C VAL A 983 7.54 -25.13 4.09
N LEU A 984 8.02 -25.71 5.19
CA LEU A 984 9.42 -26.08 5.44
C LEU A 984 9.60 -27.59 5.74
N GLY A 985 8.49 -28.32 5.95
CA GLY A 985 8.49 -29.76 6.20
C GLY A 985 8.39 -30.16 7.68
N MET A 986 8.12 -31.44 7.92
CA MET A 986 7.79 -31.97 9.24
C MET A 986 8.95 -31.93 10.24
N ASP A 987 10.18 -32.16 9.79
CA ASP A 987 11.34 -32.20 10.70
C ASP A 987 11.74 -30.78 11.18
N GLU A 988 11.51 -29.74 10.36
CA GLU A 988 11.62 -28.34 10.79
C GLU A 988 10.52 -27.99 11.81
N ALA A 989 9.28 -28.42 11.58
CA ALA A 989 8.17 -28.20 12.50
C ALA A 989 8.44 -28.86 13.88
N ILE A 990 8.97 -30.09 13.89
CA ILE A 990 9.32 -30.79 15.13
C ILE A 990 10.46 -30.07 15.86
N GLU A 991 11.50 -29.59 15.17
CA GLU A 991 12.59 -28.84 15.80
C GLU A 991 12.11 -27.46 16.31
N ARG A 992 11.15 -26.80 15.64
CA ARG A 992 10.48 -25.59 16.15
C ARG A 992 9.69 -25.86 17.43
N LEU A 993 8.99 -26.99 17.51
CA LEU A 993 8.25 -27.38 18.72
C LEU A 993 9.18 -27.76 19.88
N LYS A 994 10.33 -28.39 19.60
CA LYS A 994 11.39 -28.59 20.61
C LYS A 994 11.91 -27.26 21.13
N LEU A 995 12.23 -26.31 20.25
CA LEU A 995 12.69 -24.98 20.65
C LEU A 995 11.61 -24.18 21.42
N ALA A 996 10.32 -24.39 21.14
CA ALA A 996 9.23 -23.84 21.93
C ALA A 996 9.11 -24.50 23.32
N ALA A 997 9.26 -25.83 23.40
CA ALA A 997 9.26 -26.57 24.67
C ALA A 997 10.47 -26.22 25.54
N ASP A 998 11.65 -26.05 24.94
CA ASP A 998 12.88 -25.54 25.57
C ASP A 998 12.71 -24.08 26.03
N ALA A 999 11.90 -23.28 25.33
CA ALA A 999 11.56 -21.90 25.69
C ALA A 999 10.44 -21.77 26.75
N GLY A 1000 9.87 -22.89 27.21
CA GLY A 1000 8.91 -22.94 28.31
C GLY A 1000 7.44 -23.06 27.91
N ALA A 1001 7.11 -23.33 26.64
CA ALA A 1001 5.78 -23.80 26.28
C ALA A 1001 5.45 -25.08 27.07
N ASP A 1002 4.21 -25.21 27.53
CA ASP A 1002 3.71 -26.35 28.29
C ASP A 1002 3.28 -27.50 27.37
N VAL A 1003 2.69 -27.17 26.22
CA VAL A 1003 2.12 -28.13 25.23
C VAL A 1003 2.63 -27.78 23.83
N CYS A 1004 2.84 -28.79 22.98
CA CYS A 1004 3.20 -28.61 21.57
C CYS A 1004 1.99 -28.88 20.65
N PHE A 1005 1.65 -27.93 19.78
CA PHE A 1005 0.59 -28.04 18.77
C PHE A 1005 1.23 -28.15 17.39
N ILE A 1006 0.93 -29.21 16.63
CA ILE A 1006 1.36 -29.35 15.24
C ILE A 1006 0.16 -29.31 14.27
N GLU A 1007 0.13 -28.34 13.37
CA GLU A 1007 -0.99 -28.19 12.42
C GLU A 1007 -0.78 -29.06 11.16
N GLY A 1008 -1.88 -29.67 10.67
CA GLY A 1008 -1.92 -30.37 9.38
C GLY A 1008 -1.22 -31.73 9.34
N VAL A 1009 -1.33 -32.53 10.40
CA VAL A 1009 -0.71 -33.88 10.49
C VAL A 1009 -1.46 -34.89 9.62
N LYS A 1010 -0.90 -35.18 8.44
CA LYS A 1010 -1.60 -35.91 7.36
C LYS A 1010 -1.83 -37.42 7.58
N THR A 1011 -1.17 -38.08 8.54
CA THR A 1011 -1.33 -39.53 8.78
C THR A 1011 -1.16 -39.89 10.25
N LYS A 1012 -1.74 -41.04 10.66
CA LYS A 1012 -1.63 -41.56 12.03
C LYS A 1012 -0.18 -41.79 12.45
N GLN A 1013 0.60 -42.41 11.58
CA GLN A 1013 2.02 -42.72 11.82
C GLN A 1013 2.88 -41.46 12.00
N LEU A 1014 2.46 -40.35 11.38
CA LEU A 1014 3.13 -39.05 11.54
C LEU A 1014 2.78 -38.38 12.88
N LEU A 1015 1.55 -38.59 13.39
CA LEU A 1015 1.17 -38.18 14.75
C LEU A 1015 1.93 -39.01 15.79
N GLU A 1016 1.92 -40.34 15.67
CA GLU A 1016 2.69 -41.28 16.52
C GLU A 1016 4.19 -40.94 16.54
N ARG A 1017 4.78 -40.61 15.37
CA ARG A 1017 6.18 -40.14 15.25
C ARG A 1017 6.39 -38.80 15.95
N THR A 1018 5.45 -37.86 15.85
CA THR A 1018 5.57 -36.53 16.45
C THR A 1018 5.47 -36.58 17.96
N VAL A 1019 4.49 -37.31 18.50
CA VAL A 1019 4.36 -37.59 19.94
C VAL A 1019 5.65 -38.20 20.50
N ARG A 1020 6.18 -39.25 19.84
CA ARG A 1020 7.44 -39.90 20.27
C ARG A 1020 8.65 -38.98 20.23
N LEU A 1021 8.69 -38.01 19.32
CA LEU A 1021 9.83 -37.07 19.17
C LEU A 1021 9.72 -35.81 20.05
N LEU A 1022 8.56 -35.55 20.65
CA LEU A 1022 8.31 -34.43 21.57
C LEU A 1022 8.13 -34.88 23.03
N ALA A 1023 7.94 -36.18 23.29
CA ALA A 1023 7.90 -36.77 24.63
C ALA A 1023 9.10 -36.30 25.50
N PRO A 1024 8.87 -35.96 26.79
CA PRO A 1024 7.64 -36.13 27.56
C PRO A 1024 6.59 -35.02 27.38
N LYS A 1025 6.78 -34.06 26.46
CA LYS A 1025 5.89 -32.90 26.32
C LYS A 1025 4.51 -33.31 25.74
N PRO A 1026 3.39 -32.86 26.34
CA PRO A 1026 2.05 -33.08 25.78
C PRO A 1026 1.92 -32.54 24.35
N VAL A 1027 1.19 -33.28 23.50
CA VAL A 1027 0.90 -32.88 22.11
C VAL A 1027 -0.59 -32.65 21.91
N LEU A 1028 -0.94 -31.54 21.25
CA LEU A 1028 -2.28 -31.18 20.80
C LEU A 1028 -2.42 -31.49 19.30
N VAL A 1029 -3.53 -32.14 18.91
CA VAL A 1029 -3.91 -32.37 17.50
C VAL A 1029 -5.23 -31.66 17.15
N ASN A 1030 -5.22 -30.96 16.01
CA ASN A 1030 -6.37 -30.25 15.46
C ASN A 1030 -7.04 -31.06 14.35
N VAL A 1031 -8.32 -31.38 14.53
CA VAL A 1031 -9.13 -32.16 13.58
C VAL A 1031 -10.24 -31.27 13.01
N ILE A 1032 -10.21 -31.08 11.69
CA ILE A 1032 -11.19 -30.29 10.95
C ILE A 1032 -11.73 -31.15 9.80
N SER A 1033 -13.06 -31.34 9.76
CA SER A 1033 -13.74 -32.09 8.71
C SER A 1033 -13.49 -31.48 7.32
N GLY A 1034 -12.99 -32.28 6.38
CA GLY A 1034 -12.56 -31.80 5.06
C GLY A 1034 -11.17 -31.14 5.03
N GLY A 1035 -10.40 -31.27 6.11
CA GLY A 1035 -9.10 -30.65 6.28
C GLY A 1035 -7.89 -31.43 5.75
N LEU A 1036 -6.71 -31.09 6.27
CA LEU A 1036 -5.41 -31.71 5.96
C LEU A 1036 -5.07 -32.84 6.93
N THR A 1037 -5.55 -32.74 8.18
CA THR A 1037 -5.53 -33.81 9.17
C THR A 1037 -6.66 -34.81 8.86
N PRO A 1038 -6.43 -36.13 8.87
CA PRO A 1038 -7.51 -37.12 8.83
C PRO A 1038 -8.50 -36.94 9.98
N SER A 1039 -9.75 -37.38 9.77
CA SER A 1039 -10.80 -37.34 10.79
C SER A 1039 -10.56 -38.37 11.89
N PHE A 1040 -9.66 -38.08 12.83
CA PHE A 1040 -9.46 -38.89 14.03
C PHE A 1040 -10.59 -38.67 15.04
N THR A 1041 -11.08 -39.75 15.65
CA THR A 1041 -11.83 -39.68 16.91
C THR A 1041 -10.90 -39.40 18.10
N SER A 1042 -11.44 -38.91 19.22
CA SER A 1042 -10.65 -38.69 20.45
C SER A 1042 -9.92 -39.97 20.90
N LYS A 1043 -10.57 -41.13 20.81
CA LYS A 1043 -9.99 -42.43 21.20
C LYS A 1043 -8.83 -42.86 20.28
N GLU A 1044 -8.87 -42.52 19.00
CA GLU A 1044 -7.77 -42.80 18.08
C GLU A 1044 -6.58 -41.85 18.30
N ALA A 1045 -6.85 -40.56 18.58
CA ALA A 1045 -5.82 -39.61 18.95
C ALA A 1045 -5.13 -40.01 20.27
N GLU A 1046 -5.92 -40.41 21.28
CA GLU A 1046 -5.44 -40.95 22.55
C GLU A 1046 -4.55 -42.19 22.34
N ALA A 1047 -4.97 -43.11 21.47
CA ALA A 1047 -4.18 -44.30 21.10
C ALA A 1047 -2.89 -43.99 20.31
N THR A 1048 -2.69 -42.75 19.83
CA THR A 1048 -1.38 -42.28 19.31
C THR A 1048 -0.51 -41.59 20.37
N GLY A 1049 -1.04 -41.37 21.58
CA GLY A 1049 -0.42 -40.60 22.65
C GLY A 1049 -0.59 -39.07 22.51
N ALA A 1050 -1.52 -38.60 21.67
CA ALA A 1050 -1.93 -37.20 21.70
C ALA A 1050 -2.72 -36.93 22.99
N LYS A 1051 -2.46 -35.78 23.63
CA LYS A 1051 -2.99 -35.47 24.97
C LYS A 1051 -4.13 -34.44 24.95
N ILE A 1052 -4.22 -33.64 23.89
CA ILE A 1052 -5.36 -32.76 23.62
C ILE A 1052 -5.84 -32.99 22.19
N ILE A 1053 -7.15 -33.06 21.98
CA ILE A 1053 -7.79 -33.00 20.66
C ILE A 1053 -8.76 -31.84 20.61
N ILE A 1054 -8.64 -31.01 19.55
CA ILE A 1054 -9.56 -29.90 19.29
C ILE A 1054 -10.33 -30.11 17.98
N PHE A 1055 -11.61 -29.73 17.99
CA PHE A 1055 -12.50 -29.80 16.83
C PHE A 1055 -12.91 -28.39 16.40
N SER A 1056 -11.99 -27.66 15.77
CA SER A 1056 -12.01 -26.18 15.62
C SER A 1056 -13.25 -25.52 14.99
N LEU A 1057 -14.14 -26.29 14.34
CA LEU A 1057 -15.37 -25.78 13.70
C LEU A 1057 -16.64 -26.55 14.12
N ALA A 1058 -16.59 -27.27 15.26
CA ALA A 1058 -17.64 -28.18 15.72
C ALA A 1058 -19.02 -27.52 15.83
N SER A 1059 -19.12 -26.29 16.37
CA SER A 1059 -20.40 -25.56 16.41
C SER A 1059 -20.70 -24.81 15.11
N CYS A 1060 -19.74 -24.02 14.63
CA CYS A 1060 -19.99 -22.98 13.64
C CYS A 1060 -20.45 -23.52 12.27
N VAL A 1061 -19.97 -24.71 11.86
CA VAL A 1061 -20.39 -25.31 10.58
C VAL A 1061 -21.82 -25.86 10.66
N PRO A 1062 -22.18 -26.72 11.63
CA PRO A 1062 -23.58 -27.10 11.86
C PRO A 1062 -24.54 -25.92 12.04
N MET A 1063 -24.16 -24.90 12.83
CA MET A 1063 -24.96 -23.68 13.00
C MET A 1063 -25.21 -22.97 11.67
N MET A 1064 -24.17 -22.82 10.82
CA MET A 1064 -24.33 -22.19 9.50
C MET A 1064 -25.27 -23.00 8.58
N HIS A 1065 -25.28 -24.33 8.67
CA HIS A 1065 -26.23 -25.17 7.94
C HIS A 1065 -27.66 -25.02 8.47
N ALA A 1066 -27.86 -25.05 9.79
CA ALA A 1066 -29.16 -24.89 10.43
C ALA A 1066 -29.78 -23.50 10.15
N VAL A 1067 -29.02 -22.42 10.35
CA VAL A 1067 -29.46 -21.04 10.08
C VAL A 1067 -29.80 -20.86 8.59
N ARG A 1068 -29.04 -21.46 7.66
CA ARG A 1068 -29.39 -21.43 6.22
C ARG A 1068 -30.69 -22.17 5.90
N ALA A 1069 -30.97 -23.28 6.58
CA ALA A 1069 -32.25 -23.99 6.44
C ALA A 1069 -33.41 -23.14 6.99
N ALA A 1070 -33.26 -22.56 8.18
CA ALA A 1070 -34.25 -21.70 8.81
C ALA A 1070 -34.57 -20.45 7.98
N MET A 1071 -33.55 -19.68 7.57
CA MET A 1071 -33.73 -18.48 6.74
C MET A 1071 -34.32 -18.79 5.36
N LYS A 1072 -34.04 -19.99 4.81
CA LYS A 1072 -34.69 -20.46 3.58
C LYS A 1072 -36.17 -20.78 3.83
N SER A 1073 -36.48 -21.57 4.86
CA SER A 1073 -37.86 -21.98 5.17
C SER A 1073 -38.75 -20.78 5.51
N LEU A 1074 -38.25 -19.84 6.31
CA LEU A 1074 -38.94 -18.58 6.63
C LEU A 1074 -39.26 -17.76 5.37
N LYS A 1075 -38.32 -17.70 4.41
CA LYS A 1075 -38.54 -17.01 3.13
C LYS A 1075 -39.52 -17.73 2.20
N GLU A 1076 -39.61 -19.06 2.29
CA GLU A 1076 -40.52 -19.88 1.45
C GLU A 1076 -41.94 -20.00 2.03
N THR A 1077 -42.10 -19.90 3.36
CA THR A 1077 -43.38 -20.15 4.07
C THR A 1077 -43.98 -18.93 4.77
N GLY A 1078 -43.18 -17.91 5.08
CA GLY A 1078 -43.59 -16.79 5.92
C GLY A 1078 -43.63 -17.08 7.43
N THR A 1079 -43.18 -18.26 7.88
CA THR A 1079 -43.14 -18.65 9.30
C THR A 1079 -41.88 -19.44 9.64
N ASP A 1080 -41.47 -19.37 10.90
CA ASP A 1080 -40.35 -20.09 11.52
C ASP A 1080 -40.77 -21.40 12.20
N PHE A 1081 -42.08 -21.66 12.37
CA PHE A 1081 -42.65 -22.77 13.15
C PHE A 1081 -42.02 -24.14 12.84
N ALA A 1082 -41.79 -24.45 11.56
CA ALA A 1082 -41.19 -25.71 11.12
C ALA A 1082 -39.69 -25.84 11.45
N CYS A 1083 -39.00 -24.73 11.73
CA CYS A 1083 -37.58 -24.68 12.06
C CYS A 1083 -37.31 -24.43 13.56
N ALA A 1084 -38.29 -23.92 14.31
CA ALA A 1084 -38.27 -23.93 15.78
C ALA A 1084 -38.37 -25.37 16.35
N GLN A 1085 -38.89 -26.33 15.58
CA GLN A 1085 -39.04 -27.75 15.97
C GLN A 1085 -39.84 -27.98 17.26
N GLY A 1086 -40.69 -27.01 17.63
CA GLY A 1086 -41.47 -27.00 18.87
C GLY A 1086 -40.83 -26.21 20.01
N MET A 1087 -39.53 -25.88 19.94
CA MET A 1087 -38.82 -25.13 20.98
C MET A 1087 -39.40 -23.72 21.16
N GLY A 1088 -40.00 -23.47 22.31
CA GLY A 1088 -40.50 -22.17 22.73
C GLY A 1088 -39.41 -21.28 23.33
N PRO A 1089 -39.71 -19.97 23.55
CA PRO A 1089 -38.76 -19.05 24.16
C PRO A 1089 -38.29 -19.48 25.56
N ARG A 1090 -39.15 -20.13 26.36
CA ARG A 1090 -38.78 -20.65 27.68
C ARG A 1090 -37.68 -21.71 27.57
N GLU A 1091 -37.93 -22.77 26.80
CA GLU A 1091 -36.99 -23.90 26.62
C GLU A 1091 -35.65 -23.41 26.03
N PHE A 1092 -35.69 -22.44 25.10
CA PHE A 1092 -34.47 -21.79 24.62
C PHE A 1092 -33.72 -21.04 25.73
N PHE A 1093 -34.42 -20.27 26.58
CA PHE A 1093 -33.78 -19.55 27.70
C PHE A 1093 -33.32 -20.47 28.83
N GLU A 1094 -33.96 -21.61 29.07
CA GLU A 1094 -33.51 -22.64 30.00
C GLU A 1094 -32.11 -23.14 29.61
N VAL A 1095 -31.87 -23.46 28.33
CA VAL A 1095 -30.53 -23.80 27.80
C VAL A 1095 -29.54 -22.61 27.93
N MET A 1096 -30.01 -21.37 27.89
CA MET A 1096 -29.17 -20.18 28.13
C MET A 1096 -28.90 -19.90 29.62
N GLY A 1097 -29.54 -20.63 30.54
CA GLY A 1097 -29.36 -20.51 32.00
C GLY A 1097 -30.44 -19.73 32.74
N LEU A 1098 -31.69 -19.70 32.26
CA LEU A 1098 -32.82 -19.05 32.92
C LEU A 1098 -32.94 -19.43 34.41
N GLU A 1099 -32.87 -20.72 34.71
CA GLU A 1099 -32.95 -21.27 36.08
C GLU A 1099 -31.81 -20.77 36.99
N GLU A 1100 -30.62 -20.52 36.45
CA GLU A 1100 -29.50 -19.94 37.20
C GLU A 1100 -29.82 -18.49 37.61
N VAL A 1101 -30.39 -17.70 36.69
CA VAL A 1101 -30.78 -16.31 36.92
C VAL A 1101 -31.95 -16.20 37.90
N MET A 1102 -32.97 -17.04 37.75
CA MET A 1102 -34.11 -17.13 38.68
C MET A 1102 -33.64 -17.55 40.08
N THR A 1103 -32.71 -18.51 40.17
CA THR A 1103 -32.08 -18.94 41.42
C THR A 1103 -31.27 -17.80 42.07
N ILE A 1104 -30.62 -16.94 41.29
CA ILE A 1104 -29.86 -15.78 41.81
C ILE A 1104 -30.80 -14.71 42.36
N ASP A 1105 -31.88 -14.36 41.65
CA ASP A 1105 -32.88 -13.37 42.12
C ASP A 1105 -33.53 -13.83 43.43
N SER A 1106 -34.04 -15.06 43.46
CA SER A 1106 -34.65 -15.65 44.66
C SER A 1106 -33.69 -15.69 45.86
N LYS A 1107 -32.41 -16.06 45.64
CA LYS A 1107 -31.38 -16.04 46.70
C LYS A 1107 -30.98 -14.63 47.14
N ALA A 1108 -31.17 -13.61 46.30
CA ALA A 1108 -30.97 -12.20 46.66
C ALA A 1108 -32.19 -11.60 47.42
N GLY A 1109 -33.29 -12.36 47.57
CA GLY A 1109 -34.54 -11.87 48.12
C GLY A 1109 -35.41 -11.10 47.10
N GLY A 1110 -35.09 -11.24 45.81
CA GLY A 1110 -35.95 -10.82 44.71
C GLY A 1110 -37.13 -11.78 44.53
N SER A 1111 -38.19 -11.24 43.94
CA SER A 1111 -39.42 -11.97 43.56
C SER A 1111 -39.80 -11.65 42.11
N ALA A 1112 -38.82 -11.32 41.27
CA ALA A 1112 -39.06 -10.81 39.91
C ALA A 1112 -39.52 -11.91 38.94
N PHE A 1113 -39.31 -13.17 39.30
CA PHE A 1113 -39.59 -14.34 38.48
C PHE A 1113 -40.54 -15.36 39.13
N ASP A 1114 -41.16 -15.04 40.27
CA ASP A 1114 -42.12 -15.91 40.99
C ASP A 1114 -43.35 -16.33 40.18
N SER A 1115 -43.57 -15.71 39.01
CA SER A 1115 -44.67 -15.98 38.08
C SER A 1115 -44.22 -16.57 36.73
N ILE A 1116 -43.00 -17.13 36.65
CA ILE A 1116 -42.45 -17.79 35.46
C ILE A 1116 -42.37 -19.30 35.67
#